data_AF-A0A7W1EIS7-F1
#
_entry.id   AF-A0A7W1EIS7-F1
#
_cell.length_a   1.000
_cell.length_b   1.000
_cell.length_c   1.000
_cell.angle_alpha   90.00
_cell.angle_beta   90.00
_cell.angle_gamma   90.00
#
_symmetry.space_group_name_H-M   'P 1'
#
loop_
_entity.id
_entity.type
_entity.pdbx_description
1 polymer ?
#
loop_
_entity_poly.entity_id
_entity_poly.type
_entity_poly.pdbx_seq_one_letter_code
_entity_poly.pdbx_strand_id
1 'polypeptide(L)'
;MADYADPASEKLKVILKLNDFSVAQVNVKLRFEIKGNGFTLSTKTFYNPGAVTLIPGQPFLLSGAELAPYLNSSNLDFMGINQGQYEQQKVLPEGYYSICVTAFDYYNSTPVQLSNEACSQAWFTLSDPPYLNMPLCNSVLTPLYPQNIVFQWAAMNLGSPNSALNTEYDFALWESRPDSNAIPNQVVLSTAPIFSTSTQQTFFNYGITEPALNLYMKYVWRVRAKDISGRDLFKNQGYSQICTFKYGSIENVVNGLDLTLTAEALSHRMGRCDWNKQSVFTGYLLQVRKTGTAEWFEYNNSSGTERIMNLEPSTQYEARVRGDGNGITGAWSNTVAFTTQQAPNYSCNNQAMPTNNNLLKPLPLEKAVKGLIIQSGQFEVHVTQIFPGTSEGWYGGKGYVSMMGVKKVPVKWSHIYIDDIGVQHQGIIEAETKGIDTWVHQWDMAQAEDNATYVDGTLDTVFINGNQLCYVMQGSNNTICVPTPTGVNIMIIRDGEGNEYDVSLVPPPPKITGPTNYLHYSADSLMASDNKIVHFEMSPGQVFGFDGKQYAGFISNYEAIKLRNGKNYFVANKAIGTGSTDQVVAKVTVQDFNSALLKFKTEQGEELSFSVQPKNKFLISSISHSAGCIYAWYNNEKIGKLNIISLKAIAKKVVIVPVNNSNTSITSEDLNQIFKQANVSWSVTTAPNFTFDLVDGKMESPETTILNKYSDEMKLLRNSYREKDTTYDKEALYILVVPQFNDGNQLGYMAKGKALGFISSAADVKSVAHELGHGAFAYKHTFPLVEKGKTYNLMDYGSGSMLILEQWQKAQKKPENFNWFDDEDDGSMFGSDRSAETAFTILTAIKLAYKKGTTLTVPQGNKKCNTGAICRELIGKATNCYVGGVQYDFIEIYIDPYKLPRTASPRNRIAIGTYDPGHGGAIKNEIVVDDHQIMVRVPQGRIDNMRLFLRDTFMYKNLMVFCNGYRPIVNFNDGQLVNSSMEYANTNNACENGDCRGYWKGIDQQFMNRVGNKYAVYFDGHHSVGTSNHKSVANYMAGNILSDYIRNSASLNTELANLTKLNHGDNFLHTNPNVEGFNERATSGEQGARNLMTRINNGSVIFNKNTDVIDVVAHSMGYAYSVGLVRELKKNGFKFGRYYILAPENACSGGVNLNWFEEAWQYGSNLGEPNEDLPWLQDGVAPQCAVTGIDNIIAPTTGGRVFIPNVDTKSYLGSHSVSNYGWIFTTRKLGMDGYVKPR
;
A
#
# COMPACT_ATOMS: atom_id res chain seq x y z
N MET A 1 24.31 8.28 -82.08
CA MET A 1 24.75 8.25 -83.49
C MET A 1 25.77 9.33 -83.79
N ALA A 2 25.53 10.60 -83.38
CA ALA A 2 26.51 11.68 -83.52
C ALA A 2 27.90 11.33 -82.96
N ASP A 3 27.97 10.71 -81.77
CA ASP A 3 29.22 10.24 -81.15
C ASP A 3 30.02 9.21 -81.97
N TYR A 4 29.37 8.52 -82.92
CA TYR A 4 30.01 7.53 -83.81
C TYR A 4 30.33 8.12 -85.19
N ALA A 5 29.89 9.35 -85.44
CA ALA A 5 30.17 10.17 -86.61
C ALA A 5 31.19 11.28 -86.31
N ASP A 6 31.71 11.34 -85.08
CA ASP A 6 32.65 12.36 -84.63
C ASP A 6 34.07 12.07 -85.16
N PRO A 7 34.68 12.96 -85.96
CA PRO A 7 36.04 12.78 -86.46
C PRO A 7 37.11 12.85 -85.36
N ALA A 8 36.81 13.43 -84.20
CA ALA A 8 37.74 13.50 -83.06
C ALA A 8 37.78 12.20 -82.25
N SER A 9 36.82 11.29 -82.44
CA SER A 9 36.68 10.06 -81.66
C SER A 9 36.15 8.91 -82.52
N GLU A 10 37.06 8.17 -83.18
CA GLU A 10 36.72 7.04 -84.07
C GLU A 10 36.22 5.79 -83.33
N LYS A 11 34.97 5.80 -82.84
CA LYS A 11 34.34 4.68 -82.11
C LYS A 11 33.77 3.58 -83.02
N LEU A 12 33.60 3.84 -84.33
CA LEU A 12 33.20 2.86 -85.35
C LEU A 12 34.14 2.99 -86.55
N LYS A 13 34.64 1.86 -87.04
CA LYS A 13 35.55 1.79 -88.19
C LYS A 13 34.99 0.82 -89.21
N VAL A 14 34.89 1.27 -90.46
CA VAL A 14 34.47 0.42 -91.58
C VAL A 14 35.62 0.34 -92.57
N ILE A 15 36.07 -0.89 -92.84
CA ILE A 15 37.16 -1.17 -93.78
C ILE A 15 36.57 -1.92 -94.97
N LEU A 16 36.74 -1.33 -96.15
CA LEU A 16 36.32 -1.93 -97.42
C LEU A 16 37.55 -2.40 -98.18
N LYS A 17 37.48 -3.58 -98.79
CA LYS A 17 38.57 -4.12 -99.61
C LYS A 17 38.00 -4.75 -100.87
N LEU A 18 38.42 -4.25 -102.03
CA LEU A 18 38.10 -4.86 -103.32
C LEU A 18 39.06 -6.02 -103.60
N ASN A 19 38.51 -7.24 -103.69
CA ASN A 19 39.27 -8.47 -103.94
C ASN A 19 39.22 -8.93 -105.40
N ASP A 20 38.43 -8.29 -106.25
CA ASP A 20 38.38 -8.56 -107.69
C ASP A 20 39.43 -7.72 -108.41
N PHE A 21 40.47 -8.38 -108.92
CA PHE A 21 41.56 -7.75 -109.68
C PHE A 21 41.29 -7.65 -111.18
N SER A 22 40.13 -8.13 -111.66
CA SER A 22 39.75 -8.05 -113.08
C SER A 22 39.23 -6.67 -113.50
N VAL A 23 38.93 -5.80 -112.54
CA VAL A 23 38.43 -4.43 -112.73
C VAL A 23 39.40 -3.39 -112.15
N ALA A 24 39.62 -2.27 -112.83
CA ALA A 24 40.62 -1.27 -112.40
C ALA A 24 40.20 -0.48 -111.15
N GLN A 25 38.91 -0.19 -111.01
CA GLN A 25 38.30 0.45 -109.84
C GLN A 25 36.79 0.16 -109.82
N VAL A 26 36.18 0.19 -108.63
CA VAL A 26 34.73 0.05 -108.47
C VAL A 26 34.21 1.15 -107.56
N ASN A 27 33.15 1.82 -108.00
CA ASN A 27 32.43 2.79 -107.17
C ASN A 27 31.29 2.09 -106.46
N VAL A 28 31.30 2.14 -105.13
CA VAL A 28 30.27 1.53 -104.29
C VAL A 28 29.52 2.58 -103.49
N LYS A 29 28.26 2.27 -103.16
CA LYS A 29 27.49 2.94 -102.10
C LYS A 29 27.25 1.96 -100.96
N LEU A 30 27.21 2.48 -99.73
CA LEU A 30 27.02 1.65 -98.55
C LEU A 30 25.60 1.76 -98.03
N ARG A 31 25.09 0.62 -97.56
CA ARG A 31 23.87 0.55 -96.80
C ARG A 31 24.20 0.13 -95.37
N PHE A 32 23.78 0.95 -94.41
CA PHE A 32 23.86 0.63 -92.99
C PHE A 32 22.53 0.04 -92.54
N GLU A 33 22.62 -0.97 -91.67
CA GLU A 33 21.49 -1.54 -90.97
C GLU A 33 21.84 -1.73 -89.49
N ILE A 34 21.19 -1.00 -88.60
CA ILE A 34 21.37 -1.06 -87.15
C ILE A 34 20.15 -1.76 -86.56
N LYS A 35 20.34 -2.98 -86.05
CA LYS A 35 19.30 -3.80 -85.44
C LYS A 35 19.46 -3.78 -83.93
N GLY A 36 18.40 -3.41 -83.22
CA GLY A 36 18.28 -3.52 -81.77
C GLY A 36 17.11 -4.43 -81.39
N ASN A 37 16.85 -4.57 -80.10
CA ASN A 37 15.72 -5.36 -79.62
C ASN A 37 14.38 -4.69 -79.99
N GLY A 38 13.71 -5.20 -81.02
CA GLY A 38 12.40 -4.72 -81.48
C GLY A 38 12.42 -3.52 -82.44
N PHE A 39 13.59 -3.09 -82.91
CA PHE A 39 13.68 -2.01 -83.89
C PHE A 39 14.86 -2.18 -84.86
N THR A 40 14.72 -1.59 -86.04
CA THR A 40 15.73 -1.59 -87.09
C THR A 40 15.83 -0.20 -87.71
N LEU A 41 17.04 0.32 -87.82
CA LEU A 41 17.35 1.54 -88.55
C LEU A 41 18.13 1.16 -89.80
N SER A 42 17.67 1.57 -90.97
CA SER A 42 18.37 1.25 -92.22
C SER A 42 18.52 2.46 -93.12
N THR A 43 19.60 2.55 -93.90
CA THR A 43 19.75 3.63 -94.88
C THR A 43 18.57 3.63 -95.85
N LYS A 44 17.96 4.81 -96.06
CA LYS A 44 16.82 5.02 -96.95
C LYS A 44 17.10 4.48 -98.34
N THR A 45 16.14 3.78 -98.91
CA THR A 45 16.27 3.14 -100.24
C THR A 45 16.61 4.14 -101.35
N PHE A 46 16.12 5.39 -101.26
CA PHE A 46 16.37 6.45 -102.24
C PHE A 46 17.49 7.42 -101.85
N TYR A 47 18.14 7.22 -100.70
CA TYR A 47 19.28 8.05 -100.31
C TYR A 47 20.53 7.53 -101.01
N ASN A 48 21.13 8.37 -101.87
CA ASN A 48 22.35 8.04 -102.61
C ASN A 48 23.51 8.93 -102.12
N PRO A 49 24.30 8.47 -101.13
CA PRO A 49 25.47 9.20 -100.64
C PRO A 49 26.57 9.21 -101.70
N GLY A 50 27.60 10.05 -101.54
CA GLY A 50 28.72 10.11 -102.50
C GLY A 50 29.40 8.75 -102.71
N ALA A 51 29.87 8.50 -103.95
CA ALA A 51 30.52 7.25 -104.31
C ALA A 51 31.81 7.03 -103.52
N VAL A 52 31.99 5.82 -102.99
CA VAL A 52 33.28 5.36 -102.44
C VAL A 52 34.01 4.58 -103.53
N THR A 53 35.14 5.11 -104.00
CA THR A 53 35.97 4.46 -105.03
C THR A 53 36.95 3.48 -104.39
N LEU A 54 36.82 2.20 -104.74
CA LEU A 54 37.69 1.13 -104.28
C LEU A 54 38.67 0.73 -105.39
N ILE A 55 39.94 0.57 -105.04
CA ILE A 55 41.01 0.09 -105.92
C ILE A 55 41.37 -1.34 -105.49
N PRO A 56 41.55 -2.30 -106.42
CA PRO A 56 41.87 -3.68 -106.07
C PRO A 56 43.12 -3.80 -105.19
N GLY A 57 43.04 -4.59 -104.12
CA GLY A 57 44.16 -4.85 -103.22
C GLY A 57 44.44 -3.77 -102.16
N GLN A 58 43.85 -2.57 -102.25
CA GLN A 58 44.03 -1.50 -101.28
C GLN A 58 42.81 -1.41 -100.32
N PRO A 59 42.99 -1.53 -98.99
CA PRO A 59 41.90 -1.31 -98.05
C PRO A 59 41.57 0.18 -97.96
N PHE A 60 40.28 0.51 -98.02
CA PHE A 60 39.75 1.85 -97.80
C PHE A 60 39.10 1.91 -96.41
N LEU A 61 39.58 2.80 -95.54
CA LEU A 61 39.04 3.01 -94.20
C LEU A 61 38.16 4.25 -94.20
N LEU A 62 36.92 4.12 -93.72
CA LEU A 62 36.02 5.26 -93.52
C LEU A 62 36.21 5.85 -92.12
N SER A 63 36.50 7.14 -92.09
CA SER A 63 36.57 7.97 -90.89
C SER A 63 35.17 8.33 -90.36
N GLY A 64 35.08 8.79 -89.10
CA GLY A 64 33.82 9.21 -88.50
C GLY A 64 33.05 10.25 -89.33
N ALA A 65 33.77 11.21 -89.93
CA ALA A 65 33.18 12.23 -90.81
C ALA A 65 32.58 11.63 -92.10
N GLU A 66 33.21 10.61 -92.68
CA GLU A 66 32.70 9.91 -93.87
C GLU A 66 31.53 8.99 -93.53
N LEU A 67 31.42 8.55 -92.28
CA LEU A 67 30.29 7.78 -91.76
C LEU A 67 29.09 8.68 -91.38
N ALA A 68 29.33 9.96 -91.08
CA ALA A 68 28.30 10.91 -90.63
C ALA A 68 27.05 10.99 -91.53
N PRO A 69 27.16 11.00 -92.88
CA PRO A 69 25.99 11.03 -93.75
C PRO A 69 25.13 9.77 -93.67
N TYR A 70 25.72 8.63 -93.31
CA TYR A 70 25.03 7.34 -93.17
C TYR A 70 24.35 7.18 -91.81
N LEU A 71 24.86 7.86 -90.77
CA LEU A 71 24.32 7.83 -89.41
C LEU A 71 23.41 9.03 -89.09
N ASN A 72 23.10 9.86 -90.09
CA ASN A 72 22.18 10.98 -89.95
C ASN A 72 20.73 10.48 -89.94
N SER A 73 19.94 10.90 -88.94
CA SER A 73 18.54 10.50 -88.79
C SER A 73 17.68 10.82 -90.02
N SER A 74 17.98 11.89 -90.76
CA SER A 74 17.24 12.24 -91.98
C SER A 74 17.42 11.25 -93.13
N ASN A 75 18.51 10.48 -93.11
CA ASN A 75 18.91 9.55 -94.18
C ASN A 75 18.60 8.08 -93.83
N LEU A 76 18.01 7.83 -92.67
CA LEU A 76 17.67 6.51 -92.16
C LEU A 76 16.15 6.31 -92.11
N ASP A 77 15.68 5.11 -92.43
CA ASP A 77 14.33 4.63 -92.16
C ASP A 77 14.29 4.02 -90.75
N PHE A 78 13.40 4.54 -89.91
CA PHE A 78 13.19 4.08 -88.53
C PHE A 78 12.01 3.11 -88.47
N MET A 79 12.27 1.84 -88.15
CA MET A 79 11.23 0.83 -87.90
C MET A 79 11.30 0.36 -86.46
N GLY A 80 10.19 0.38 -85.72
CA GLY A 80 10.12 -0.04 -84.31
C GLY A 80 10.44 1.05 -83.28
N ILE A 81 11.07 2.17 -83.68
CA ILE A 81 11.20 3.40 -82.87
C ILE A 81 10.82 4.62 -83.71
N ASN A 82 10.37 5.70 -83.07
CA ASN A 82 9.93 6.92 -83.75
C ASN A 82 11.11 7.89 -83.99
N GLN A 83 11.29 8.36 -85.23
CA GLN A 83 12.36 9.29 -85.58
C GLN A 83 12.29 10.62 -84.80
N GLY A 84 11.10 11.19 -84.62
CA GLY A 84 10.92 12.44 -83.86
C GLY A 84 11.28 12.30 -82.38
N GLN A 85 10.94 11.15 -81.77
CA GLN A 85 11.36 10.84 -80.40
C GLN A 85 12.88 10.68 -80.29
N TYR A 86 13.51 10.00 -81.25
CA TYR A 86 14.98 9.91 -81.32
C TYR A 86 15.62 11.29 -81.51
N GLU A 87 15.04 12.16 -82.33
CA GLU A 87 15.62 13.49 -82.57
C GLU A 87 15.52 14.42 -81.37
N GLN A 88 14.52 14.25 -80.51
CA GLN A 88 14.38 14.98 -79.24
C GLN A 88 15.35 14.48 -78.17
N GLN A 89 15.49 13.16 -78.02
CA GLN A 89 16.28 12.57 -76.94
C GLN A 89 17.73 12.32 -77.32
N LYS A 90 18.03 12.19 -78.62
CA LYS A 90 19.32 11.79 -79.22
C LYS A 90 19.90 10.47 -78.68
N VAL A 91 19.12 9.71 -77.91
CA VAL A 91 19.49 8.46 -77.24
C VAL A 91 18.87 7.26 -77.96
N LEU A 92 19.66 6.21 -78.15
CA LEU A 92 19.18 4.91 -78.60
C LEU A 92 18.76 4.05 -77.38
N PRO A 93 17.73 3.20 -77.47
CA PRO A 93 17.32 2.31 -76.37
C PRO A 93 18.45 1.48 -75.75
N GLU A 94 18.34 1.06 -74.49
CA GLU A 94 19.34 0.15 -73.92
C GLU A 94 19.22 -1.26 -74.53
N GLY A 95 20.34 -1.95 -74.72
CA GLY A 95 20.37 -3.34 -75.14
C GLY A 95 21.54 -3.73 -76.05
N TYR A 96 21.41 -4.90 -76.67
CA TYR A 96 22.35 -5.42 -77.65
C TYR A 96 22.00 -4.95 -79.06
N TYR A 97 23.03 -4.56 -79.81
CA TYR A 97 22.92 -3.95 -81.12
C TYR A 97 23.83 -4.65 -82.12
N SER A 98 23.28 -4.94 -83.29
CA SER A 98 24.02 -5.41 -84.46
C SER A 98 24.05 -4.29 -85.50
N ILE A 99 25.23 -3.76 -85.79
CA ILE A 99 25.47 -2.73 -86.80
C ILE A 99 26.09 -3.40 -88.03
N CYS A 100 25.32 -3.51 -89.10
CA CYS A 100 25.70 -4.18 -90.33
C CYS A 100 25.93 -3.17 -91.47
N VAL A 101 26.92 -3.45 -92.31
CA VAL A 101 27.27 -2.64 -93.49
C VAL A 101 27.38 -3.55 -94.71
N THR A 102 26.76 -3.13 -95.81
CA THR A 102 26.78 -3.84 -97.09
C THR A 102 27.06 -2.86 -98.23
N ALA A 103 27.95 -3.21 -99.15
CA ALA A 103 28.31 -2.40 -100.32
C ALA A 103 27.52 -2.84 -101.56
N PHE A 104 26.98 -1.85 -102.27
CA PHE A 104 26.22 -1.99 -103.51
C PHE A 104 26.90 -1.20 -104.63
N ASP A 105 26.68 -1.63 -105.87
CA ASP A 105 27.11 -0.88 -107.06
C ASP A 105 26.49 0.53 -107.07
N TYR A 106 27.31 1.53 -107.40
CA TYR A 106 26.89 2.93 -107.35
C TYR A 106 25.95 3.34 -108.50
N TYR A 107 26.20 2.83 -109.71
CA TYR A 107 25.58 3.35 -110.93
C TYR A 107 24.31 2.61 -111.34
N ASN A 108 24.12 1.36 -110.90
CA ASN A 108 22.91 0.61 -111.22
C ASN A 108 21.68 1.14 -110.45
N SER A 109 20.59 1.35 -111.19
CA SER A 109 19.28 1.74 -110.65
C SER A 109 18.64 0.63 -109.82
N THR A 110 18.94 -0.63 -110.14
CA THR A 110 18.60 -1.81 -109.34
C THR A 110 19.77 -2.09 -108.40
N PRO A 111 19.57 -2.19 -107.07
CA PRO A 111 20.66 -2.38 -106.13
C PRO A 111 21.34 -3.74 -106.32
N VAL A 112 22.48 -3.75 -107.01
CA VAL A 112 23.34 -4.93 -107.15
C VAL A 112 24.30 -4.95 -105.97
N GLN A 113 24.17 -5.97 -105.10
CA GLN A 113 25.06 -6.16 -103.96
C GLN A 113 26.42 -6.67 -104.42
N LEU A 114 27.50 -6.02 -104.00
CA LEU A 114 28.87 -6.35 -104.38
C LEU A 114 29.69 -6.95 -103.23
N SER A 115 29.28 -6.74 -101.97
CA SER A 115 29.97 -7.31 -100.79
C SER A 115 29.11 -8.30 -100.03
N ASN A 116 29.74 -9.14 -99.20
CA ASN A 116 29.04 -9.74 -98.07
C ASN A 116 28.58 -8.67 -97.08
N GLU A 117 27.56 -8.98 -96.29
CA GLU A 117 27.19 -8.18 -95.13
C GLU A 117 28.24 -8.37 -94.04
N ALA A 118 28.70 -7.28 -93.43
CA ALA A 118 29.64 -7.29 -92.31
C ALA A 118 28.99 -6.61 -91.10
N CYS A 119 28.85 -7.35 -89.99
CA CYS A 119 28.19 -6.86 -88.78
C CYS A 119 29.16 -6.74 -87.61
N SER A 120 29.04 -5.66 -86.84
CA SER A 120 29.69 -5.47 -85.56
C SER A 120 28.64 -5.41 -84.45
N GLN A 121 28.97 -5.96 -83.29
CA GLN A 121 28.06 -6.08 -82.17
C GLN A 121 28.44 -5.11 -81.05
N ALA A 122 27.47 -4.40 -80.49
CA ALA A 122 27.68 -3.43 -79.42
C ALA A 122 26.59 -3.55 -78.34
N TRP A 123 26.94 -3.24 -77.08
CA TRP A 123 25.98 -3.17 -75.98
C TRP A 123 25.88 -1.72 -75.49
N PHE A 124 24.69 -1.14 -75.53
CA PHE A 124 24.41 0.21 -75.02
C PHE A 124 23.65 0.11 -73.70
N THR A 125 24.21 0.68 -72.63
CA THR A 125 23.56 0.79 -71.32
C THR A 125 23.95 2.11 -70.66
N LEU A 126 23.01 2.74 -69.97
CA LEU A 126 23.31 3.79 -69.01
C LEU A 126 23.89 3.16 -67.74
N SER A 127 24.71 3.92 -67.03
CA SER A 127 25.27 3.50 -65.75
C SER A 127 24.23 3.67 -64.64
N ASP A 128 24.27 2.79 -63.65
CA ASP A 128 23.36 2.90 -62.51
C ASP A 128 23.78 4.07 -61.59
N PRO A 129 22.80 4.77 -60.95
CA PRO A 129 23.08 5.83 -60.00
C PRO A 129 23.76 5.29 -58.73
N PRO A 130 24.40 6.16 -57.91
CA PRO A 130 25.08 5.74 -56.70
C PRO A 130 24.11 5.15 -55.66
N TYR A 131 24.62 4.21 -54.87
CA TYR A 131 23.85 3.55 -53.81
C TYR A 131 24.32 4.03 -52.43
N LEU A 132 23.41 4.55 -51.62
CA LEU A 132 23.71 5.18 -50.32
C LEU A 132 23.94 4.10 -49.25
N ASN A 133 25.09 4.15 -48.57
CA ASN A 133 25.51 3.13 -47.60
C ASN A 133 25.48 3.64 -46.16
N MET A 134 26.07 4.81 -45.90
CA MET A 134 26.14 5.40 -44.58
C MET A 134 25.78 6.89 -44.63
N PRO A 135 25.04 7.42 -43.65
CA PRO A 135 24.32 6.68 -42.61
C PRO A 135 23.21 5.77 -43.19
N LEU A 136 22.90 4.66 -42.51
CA LEU A 136 21.86 3.72 -42.95
C LEU A 136 20.51 4.44 -43.03
N CYS A 137 19.74 4.13 -44.08
CA CYS A 137 18.46 4.78 -44.31
C CYS A 137 17.46 4.39 -43.19
N ASN A 138 16.78 5.40 -42.65
CA ASN A 138 15.89 5.37 -41.49
C ASN A 138 16.58 5.09 -40.14
N SER A 139 17.90 5.26 -40.03
CA SER A 139 18.63 5.11 -38.77
C SER A 139 18.55 6.34 -37.87
N VAL A 140 18.87 6.15 -36.58
CA VAL A 140 19.08 7.23 -35.60
C VAL A 140 20.60 7.32 -35.36
N LEU A 141 21.18 8.50 -35.55
CA LEU A 141 22.60 8.75 -35.36
C LEU A 141 22.85 9.33 -33.97
N THR A 142 23.85 8.80 -33.27
CA THR A 142 24.32 9.38 -32.01
C THR A 142 25.15 10.64 -32.30
N PRO A 143 24.81 11.82 -31.74
CA PRO A 143 25.57 13.05 -31.95
C PRO A 143 26.97 12.94 -31.34
N LEU A 144 27.97 13.46 -32.03
CA LEU A 144 29.36 13.56 -31.56
C LEU A 144 29.72 15.03 -31.33
N TYR A 145 30.55 15.31 -30.33
CA TYR A 145 31.10 16.64 -30.04
C TYR A 145 32.64 16.58 -30.09
N PRO A 146 33.29 17.18 -31.10
CA PRO A 146 32.74 17.99 -32.20
C PRO A 146 31.92 17.19 -33.24
N GLN A 147 31.00 17.87 -33.95
CA GLN A 147 30.15 17.27 -34.99
C GLN A 147 30.99 16.60 -36.07
N ASN A 148 30.68 15.33 -36.36
CA ASN A 148 31.35 14.52 -37.38
C ASN A 148 30.40 13.41 -37.86
N ILE A 149 29.92 13.50 -39.10
CA ILE A 149 29.04 12.52 -39.73
C ILE A 149 29.61 12.15 -41.10
N VAL A 150 29.94 10.87 -41.28
CA VAL A 150 30.44 10.37 -42.56
C VAL A 150 29.26 9.91 -43.42
N PHE A 151 29.08 10.59 -44.54
CA PHE A 151 28.20 10.16 -45.62
C PHE A 151 29.00 9.36 -46.64
N GLN A 152 28.53 8.17 -46.99
CA GLN A 152 29.21 7.27 -47.94
C GLN A 152 28.21 6.63 -48.88
N TRP A 153 28.60 6.50 -50.15
CA TRP A 153 27.86 5.81 -51.19
C TRP A 153 28.77 4.88 -52.01
N ALA A 154 28.18 3.89 -52.67
CA ALA A 154 28.85 3.03 -53.63
C ALA A 154 28.69 3.60 -55.04
N ALA A 155 29.81 3.69 -55.76
CA ALA A 155 29.84 4.02 -57.18
C ALA A 155 29.40 2.80 -58.01
N MET A 156 28.20 2.84 -58.58
CA MET A 156 27.64 1.72 -59.37
C MET A 156 28.07 1.75 -60.85
N ASN A 157 28.97 2.66 -61.21
CA ASN A 157 29.40 2.94 -62.57
C ASN A 157 30.86 2.56 -62.86
N LEU A 158 31.56 1.91 -61.91
CA LEU A 158 32.96 1.51 -62.03
C LEU A 158 33.21 0.50 -63.16
N GLY A 159 32.20 -0.29 -63.52
CA GLY A 159 32.27 -1.25 -64.63
C GLY A 159 32.06 -0.62 -66.02
N SER A 160 31.69 0.66 -66.10
CA SER A 160 31.40 1.34 -67.37
C SER A 160 32.65 2.09 -67.87
N PRO A 161 33.22 1.70 -69.03
CA PRO A 161 34.37 2.39 -69.63
C PRO A 161 34.11 3.88 -69.92
N ASN A 162 32.83 4.27 -70.05
CA ASN A 162 32.43 5.62 -70.43
C ASN A 162 32.32 6.60 -69.24
N SER A 163 32.19 6.08 -68.02
CA SER A 163 31.91 6.90 -66.81
C SER A 163 32.79 6.57 -65.61
N ALA A 164 33.54 5.47 -65.60
CA ALA A 164 34.30 5.02 -64.43
C ALA A 164 35.33 6.04 -63.88
N LEU A 165 35.89 6.91 -64.73
CA LEU A 165 36.96 7.85 -64.36
C LEU A 165 36.55 9.33 -64.40
N ASN A 166 35.34 9.64 -64.87
CA ASN A 166 34.88 10.98 -65.20
C ASN A 166 33.58 11.36 -64.47
N THR A 167 33.40 10.86 -63.24
CA THR A 167 32.16 11.08 -62.46
C THR A 167 32.41 12.02 -61.28
N GLU A 168 31.57 13.05 -61.19
CA GLU A 168 31.44 13.92 -60.02
C GLU A 168 30.10 13.65 -59.33
N TYR A 169 30.04 13.80 -58.01
CA TYR A 169 28.86 13.56 -57.18
C TYR A 169 28.39 14.86 -56.53
N ASP A 170 27.13 15.22 -56.74
CA ASP A 170 26.48 16.30 -55.99
C ASP A 170 25.79 15.71 -54.76
N PHE A 171 26.29 16.04 -53.57
CA PHE A 171 25.66 15.73 -52.29
C PHE A 171 24.68 16.85 -51.92
N ALA A 172 23.50 16.49 -51.41
CA ALA A 172 22.54 17.43 -50.87
C ALA A 172 21.84 16.87 -49.63
N LEU A 173 21.65 17.74 -48.64
CA LEU A 173 21.03 17.45 -47.34
C LEU A 173 19.89 18.44 -47.08
N TRP A 174 18.75 17.94 -46.61
CA TRP A 174 17.56 18.72 -46.25
C TRP A 174 17.14 18.45 -44.82
N GLU A 175 16.56 19.46 -44.18
CA GLU A 175 15.93 19.36 -42.87
C GLU A 175 14.43 19.09 -43.00
N SER A 176 13.89 18.19 -42.17
CA SER A 176 12.47 17.85 -42.07
C SER A 176 12.03 17.81 -40.61
N ARG A 177 10.88 18.42 -40.30
CA ARG A 177 10.36 18.43 -38.93
C ARG A 177 10.00 17.01 -38.43
N PRO A 178 10.23 16.68 -37.15
CA PRO A 178 10.13 15.30 -36.64
C PRO A 178 8.70 14.75 -36.59
N ASP A 179 7.72 15.66 -36.46
CA ASP A 179 6.28 15.43 -36.38
C ASP A 179 5.56 15.53 -37.73
N SER A 180 6.28 15.90 -38.80
CA SER A 180 5.70 16.03 -40.12
C SER A 180 5.44 14.67 -40.77
N ASN A 181 4.22 14.45 -41.25
CA ASN A 181 3.88 13.35 -42.17
C ASN A 181 4.43 13.59 -43.59
N ALA A 182 5.40 14.50 -43.74
CA ALA A 182 5.95 14.88 -45.02
C ALA A 182 6.69 13.68 -45.65
N ILE A 183 6.29 13.35 -46.88
CA ILE A 183 6.91 12.27 -47.64
C ILE A 183 8.30 12.78 -48.07
N PRO A 184 9.40 12.02 -47.88
CA PRO A 184 10.76 12.48 -48.18
C PRO A 184 10.94 13.02 -49.61
N ASN A 185 10.23 12.43 -50.57
CA ASN A 185 10.22 12.88 -51.97
C ASN A 185 9.62 14.28 -52.14
N GLN A 186 8.63 14.65 -51.33
CA GLN A 186 8.04 15.99 -51.35
C GLN A 186 8.99 17.03 -50.76
N VAL A 187 9.72 16.69 -49.69
CA VAL A 187 10.70 17.60 -49.07
C VAL A 187 11.76 18.01 -50.10
N VAL A 188 12.35 17.02 -50.77
CA VAL A 188 13.39 17.25 -51.80
C VAL A 188 12.91 18.11 -52.98
N LEU A 189 11.60 18.10 -53.29
CA LEU A 189 11.01 18.86 -54.40
C LEU A 189 10.48 20.24 -53.99
N SER A 190 10.16 20.45 -52.70
CA SER A 190 9.48 21.65 -52.21
C SER A 190 10.39 22.58 -51.41
N THR A 191 11.56 22.12 -50.96
CA THR A 191 12.48 22.91 -50.15
C THR A 191 13.91 22.91 -50.70
N ALA A 192 14.63 24.00 -50.45
CA ALA A 192 16.06 24.07 -50.75
C ALA A 192 16.87 23.25 -49.73
N PRO A 193 17.99 22.61 -50.15
CA PRO A 193 18.86 21.88 -49.24
C PRO A 193 19.52 22.83 -48.24
N ILE A 194 19.71 22.39 -47.00
CA ILE A 194 20.46 23.11 -45.98
C ILE A 194 21.96 23.10 -46.27
N PHE A 195 22.42 22.10 -47.01
CA PHE A 195 23.79 21.99 -47.47
C PHE A 195 23.86 21.20 -48.76
N SER A 196 24.69 21.65 -49.69
CA SER A 196 25.01 20.93 -50.92
C SER A 196 26.45 21.17 -51.33
N THR A 197 27.12 20.14 -51.84
CA THR A 197 28.51 20.23 -52.32
C THR A 197 28.74 19.22 -53.46
N SER A 198 29.78 19.44 -54.26
CA SER A 198 30.21 18.50 -55.30
C SER A 198 31.56 17.89 -54.93
N THR A 199 31.71 16.58 -55.13
CA THR A 199 32.96 15.85 -54.86
C THR A 199 33.16 14.72 -55.85
N GLN A 200 34.40 14.38 -56.18
CA GLN A 200 34.73 13.19 -56.96
C GLN A 200 34.93 11.95 -56.07
N GLN A 201 34.97 12.12 -54.75
CA GLN A 201 35.07 11.01 -53.80
C GLN A 201 33.69 10.36 -53.59
N THR A 202 33.68 9.09 -53.17
CA THR A 202 32.44 8.35 -52.86
C THR A 202 32.01 8.49 -51.39
N PHE A 203 32.55 9.50 -50.72
CA PHE A 203 32.20 9.85 -49.35
C PHE A 203 32.33 11.36 -49.15
N PHE A 204 31.64 11.85 -48.13
CA PHE A 204 31.73 13.23 -47.65
C PHE A 204 31.69 13.21 -46.13
N ASN A 205 32.64 13.90 -45.49
CA ASN A 205 32.65 14.06 -44.04
C ASN A 205 32.00 15.39 -43.66
N TYR A 206 30.85 15.33 -43.00
CA TYR A 206 30.11 16.48 -42.50
C TYR A 206 30.60 16.82 -41.10
N GLY A 207 31.50 17.80 -40.99
CA GLY A 207 32.21 18.18 -39.78
C GLY A 207 31.69 19.47 -39.15
N ILE A 208 32.60 20.19 -38.49
CA ILE A 208 32.33 21.46 -37.80
C ILE A 208 32.30 22.69 -38.72
N THR A 209 32.80 22.57 -39.94
CA THR A 209 32.83 23.66 -40.93
C THR A 209 31.50 23.81 -41.67
N GLU A 210 30.68 22.75 -41.65
CA GLU A 210 29.35 22.71 -42.24
C GLU A 210 28.29 23.17 -41.22
N PRO A 211 27.08 23.56 -41.67
CA PRO A 211 26.01 23.98 -40.77
C PRO A 211 25.71 22.95 -39.68
N ALA A 212 25.62 23.39 -38.42
CA ALA A 212 25.32 22.49 -37.31
C ALA A 212 23.93 21.86 -37.47
N LEU A 213 23.84 20.54 -37.25
CA LEU A 213 22.57 19.82 -37.30
C LEU A 213 21.84 19.93 -35.96
N ASN A 214 20.58 20.34 -36.03
CA ASN A 214 19.65 20.32 -34.90
C ASN A 214 19.41 18.90 -34.39
N LEU A 215 19.50 18.73 -33.07
CA LEU A 215 19.17 17.49 -32.38
C LEU A 215 17.68 17.16 -32.50
N TYR A 216 17.36 15.87 -32.47
CA TYR A 216 16.02 15.30 -32.61
C TYR A 216 15.31 15.64 -33.95
N MET A 217 16.00 16.27 -34.90
CA MET A 217 15.48 16.55 -36.24
C MET A 217 15.66 15.36 -37.19
N LYS A 218 14.74 15.25 -38.15
CA LYS A 218 14.81 14.27 -39.24
C LYS A 218 15.48 14.94 -40.44
N TYR A 219 16.49 14.30 -41.00
CA TYR A 219 17.19 14.76 -42.18
C TYR A 219 16.94 13.85 -43.36
N VAL A 220 16.92 14.43 -44.54
CA VAL A 220 16.76 13.74 -45.82
C VAL A 220 18.00 14.05 -46.65
N TRP A 221 18.61 13.05 -47.28
CA TRP A 221 19.79 13.25 -48.11
C TRP A 221 19.73 12.43 -49.38
N ARG A 222 20.39 12.93 -50.42
CA ARG A 222 20.46 12.34 -51.75
C ARG A 222 21.78 12.70 -52.40
N VAL A 223 22.29 11.81 -53.25
CA VAL A 223 23.48 12.04 -54.06
C VAL A 223 23.11 11.94 -55.54
N ARG A 224 23.71 12.78 -56.38
CA ARG A 224 23.57 12.72 -57.84
C ARG A 224 24.93 12.48 -58.49
N ALA A 225 25.07 11.43 -59.30
CA ALA A 225 26.23 11.25 -60.16
C ALA A 225 26.07 12.05 -61.46
N LYS A 226 27.12 12.76 -61.88
CA LYS A 226 27.19 13.49 -63.15
C LYS A 226 28.53 13.25 -63.83
N ASP A 227 28.53 13.21 -65.15
CA ASP A 227 29.76 13.17 -65.93
C ASP A 227 30.40 14.57 -65.93
N ILE A 228 31.71 14.66 -65.70
CA ILE A 228 32.45 15.95 -65.68
C ILE A 228 32.36 16.68 -67.02
N SER A 229 32.14 15.96 -68.12
CA SER A 229 31.97 16.54 -69.46
C SER A 229 30.50 16.85 -69.79
N GLY A 230 29.59 16.72 -68.82
CA GLY A 230 28.18 17.10 -68.95
C GLY A 230 27.29 16.11 -69.72
N ARG A 231 27.77 14.88 -69.97
CA ARG A 231 27.00 13.85 -70.69
C ARG A 231 25.98 13.15 -69.78
N ASP A 232 24.81 12.83 -70.31
CA ASP A 232 23.77 12.09 -69.58
C ASP A 232 24.01 10.58 -69.65
N LEU A 233 24.95 10.10 -68.82
CA LEU A 233 25.41 8.70 -68.82
C LEU A 233 24.77 7.83 -67.73
N PHE A 234 23.83 8.38 -66.95
CA PHE A 234 23.30 7.73 -65.77
C PHE A 234 21.78 7.58 -65.82
N LYS A 235 21.28 6.42 -65.39
CA LYS A 235 19.85 6.23 -65.18
C LYS A 235 19.34 7.21 -64.12
N ASN A 236 18.07 7.58 -64.22
CA ASN A 236 17.42 8.50 -63.27
C ASN A 236 18.16 9.86 -63.13
N GLN A 237 18.78 10.36 -64.21
CA GLN A 237 19.58 11.59 -64.22
C GLN A 237 20.72 11.58 -63.18
N GLY A 238 21.17 10.39 -62.79
CA GLY A 238 22.21 10.17 -61.78
C GLY A 238 21.75 10.24 -60.33
N TYR A 239 20.47 10.48 -60.04
CA TYR A 239 19.96 10.57 -58.68
C TYR A 239 19.87 9.21 -57.99
N SER A 240 20.46 9.11 -56.80
CA SER A 240 20.30 7.99 -55.88
C SER A 240 18.88 7.87 -55.35
N GLN A 241 18.62 6.78 -54.61
CA GLN A 241 17.48 6.71 -53.71
C GLN A 241 17.58 7.80 -52.63
N ILE A 242 16.42 8.23 -52.11
CA ILE A 242 16.34 9.19 -51.01
C ILE A 242 16.46 8.44 -49.70
N CYS A 243 17.40 8.85 -48.85
CA CYS A 243 17.57 8.28 -47.52
C CYS A 243 17.29 9.30 -46.44
N THR A 244 16.78 8.81 -45.30
CA THR A 244 16.49 9.66 -44.14
C THR A 244 17.22 9.17 -42.90
N PHE A 245 17.52 10.05 -41.96
CA PHE A 245 18.02 9.66 -40.63
C PHE A 245 17.52 10.66 -39.59
N LYS A 246 17.53 10.27 -38.31
CA LYS A 246 17.30 11.19 -37.18
C LYS A 246 18.63 11.51 -36.52
N TYR A 247 18.88 12.78 -36.23
CA TYR A 247 20.12 13.21 -35.58
C TYR A 247 19.90 13.32 -34.06
N GLY A 248 20.36 12.32 -33.31
CA GLY A 248 20.12 12.17 -31.88
C GLY A 248 18.73 11.65 -31.51
N SER A 249 18.60 11.26 -30.25
CA SER A 249 17.33 10.97 -29.59
C SER A 249 16.85 12.19 -28.78
N ILE A 250 15.60 12.14 -28.30
CA ILE A 250 15.10 13.16 -27.38
C ILE A 250 15.90 13.17 -26.07
N GLU A 251 16.43 12.01 -25.66
CA GLU A 251 17.31 11.89 -24.48
C GLU A 251 18.63 12.63 -24.69
N ASN A 252 19.15 12.70 -25.92
CA ASN A 252 20.35 13.48 -26.22
C ASN A 252 20.14 15.00 -26.09
N VAL A 253 18.93 15.50 -26.37
CA VAL A 253 18.56 16.91 -26.12
C VAL A 253 18.42 17.18 -24.62
N VAL A 254 17.89 16.20 -23.91
CA VAL A 254 17.48 16.31 -22.50
C VAL A 254 18.65 16.19 -21.55
N ASN A 255 19.66 15.38 -21.88
CA ASN A 255 20.89 15.25 -21.12
C ASN A 255 21.86 16.43 -21.29
N GLY A 256 21.60 17.35 -22.23
CA GLY A 256 22.38 18.59 -22.41
C GLY A 256 21.77 19.83 -21.74
N LEU A 257 20.65 19.66 -21.02
CA LEU A 257 19.94 20.74 -20.34
C LEU A 257 20.17 20.64 -18.84
N ASP A 258 21.19 21.33 -18.35
CA ASP A 258 21.49 21.33 -16.92
C ASP A 258 20.49 22.19 -16.14
N LEU A 259 19.92 21.57 -15.10
CA LEU A 259 19.20 22.26 -14.04
C LEU A 259 20.21 22.62 -12.93
N THR A 260 20.29 23.90 -12.63
CA THR A 260 20.98 24.45 -11.47
C THR A 260 19.95 24.73 -10.39
N LEU A 261 20.06 23.98 -9.30
CA LEU A 261 19.25 24.15 -8.11
C LEU A 261 20.00 25.05 -7.11
N THR A 262 19.26 25.96 -6.48
CA THR A 262 19.65 26.71 -5.29
C THR A 262 18.65 26.46 -4.18
N ALA A 263 19.11 26.37 -2.93
CA ALA A 263 18.24 26.19 -1.77
C ALA A 263 18.69 27.08 -0.61
N GLU A 264 17.73 27.64 0.10
CA GLU A 264 17.95 28.49 1.28
C GLU A 264 16.94 28.16 2.38
N ALA A 265 17.34 28.35 3.65
CA ALA A 265 16.43 28.26 4.77
C ALA A 265 15.71 29.60 4.99
N LEU A 266 14.39 29.59 4.92
CA LEU A 266 13.57 30.78 5.19
C LEU A 266 13.23 30.91 6.68
N SER A 267 13.10 29.79 7.40
CA SER A 267 12.80 29.78 8.84
C SER A 267 13.33 28.51 9.51
N HIS A 268 12.98 28.30 10.78
CA HIS A 268 13.28 27.07 11.52
C HIS A 268 12.43 25.87 11.05
N ARG A 269 11.37 26.10 10.25
CA ARG A 269 10.48 25.05 9.70
C ARG A 269 10.39 25.06 8.18
N MET A 270 11.14 25.91 7.49
CA MET A 270 10.95 26.14 6.06
C MET A 270 12.25 26.28 5.28
N GLY A 271 12.28 25.61 4.13
CA GLY A 271 13.26 25.79 3.08
C GLY A 271 12.60 26.28 1.80
N ARG A 272 13.34 27.00 0.98
CA ARG A 272 12.96 27.36 -0.37
C ARG A 272 13.98 26.81 -1.35
N CYS A 273 13.48 26.20 -2.41
CA CYS A 273 14.28 25.69 -3.51
C CYS A 273 13.88 26.39 -4.80
N ASP A 274 14.86 26.94 -5.52
CA ASP A 274 14.67 27.60 -6.81
C ASP A 274 15.59 26.96 -7.85
N TRP A 275 15.10 26.78 -9.06
CA TRP A 275 15.89 26.25 -10.17
C TRP A 275 15.58 26.95 -11.50
N ASN A 276 16.55 26.96 -12.41
CA ASN A 276 16.35 27.48 -13.76
C ASN A 276 15.41 26.55 -14.55
N LYS A 277 14.33 27.12 -15.09
CA LYS A 277 13.40 26.36 -15.94
C LYS A 277 13.97 26.16 -17.34
N GLN A 278 13.70 24.99 -17.90
CA GLN A 278 13.98 24.63 -19.29
C GLN A 278 12.66 24.37 -20.01
N SER A 279 12.45 25.01 -21.16
CA SER A 279 11.18 24.98 -21.91
C SER A 279 10.79 23.60 -22.44
N VAL A 280 11.71 22.63 -22.43
CA VAL A 280 11.45 21.25 -22.87
C VAL A 280 10.64 20.44 -21.84
N PHE A 281 10.73 20.78 -20.55
CA PHE A 281 10.07 20.05 -19.48
C PHE A 281 8.71 20.67 -19.17
N THR A 282 7.65 19.84 -19.06
CA THR A 282 6.31 20.31 -18.68
C THR A 282 6.07 20.28 -17.17
N GLY A 283 6.94 19.60 -16.42
CA GLY A 283 6.97 19.57 -14.96
C GLY A 283 8.38 19.28 -14.43
N TYR A 284 8.52 19.33 -13.12
CA TYR A 284 9.75 19.06 -12.39
C TYR A 284 9.43 18.22 -11.16
N LEU A 285 10.34 17.32 -10.83
CA LEU A 285 10.31 16.53 -9.60
C LEU A 285 11.45 16.99 -8.70
N LEU A 286 11.12 17.71 -7.63
CA LEU A 286 12.05 18.08 -6.57
C LEU A 286 12.06 16.97 -5.52
N GLN A 287 13.25 16.55 -5.12
CA GLN A 287 13.46 15.61 -4.01
C GLN A 287 14.22 16.30 -2.89
N VAL A 288 13.77 16.12 -1.66
CA VAL A 288 14.38 16.67 -0.45
C VAL A 288 14.52 15.57 0.59
N ARG A 289 15.65 15.47 1.27
CA ARG A 289 15.84 14.53 2.39
C ARG A 289 16.64 15.18 3.51
N LYS A 290 16.55 14.60 4.70
CA LYS A 290 17.49 14.90 5.78
C LYS A 290 18.86 14.33 5.40
N THR A 291 19.94 15.09 5.62
CA THR A 291 21.28 14.62 5.27
C THR A 291 21.57 13.29 5.98
N GLY A 292 21.99 12.27 5.23
CA GLY A 292 22.34 10.95 5.76
C GLY A 292 21.21 9.90 5.77
N THR A 293 19.97 10.24 5.36
CA THR A 293 18.87 9.27 5.26
C THR A 293 18.72 8.68 3.85
N ALA A 294 18.16 7.47 3.75
CA ALA A 294 17.93 6.81 2.45
C ALA A 294 16.69 7.37 1.70
N GLU A 295 15.66 7.76 2.46
CA GLU A 295 14.35 8.17 1.92
C GLU A 295 14.33 9.63 1.45
N TRP A 296 13.69 9.88 0.30
CA TRP A 296 13.50 11.20 -0.31
C TRP A 296 12.03 11.61 -0.33
N PHE A 297 11.74 12.85 0.08
CA PHE A 297 10.42 13.47 -0.07
C PHE A 297 10.27 14.09 -1.45
N GLU A 298 9.19 13.76 -2.15
CA GLU A 298 8.95 14.14 -3.54
C GLU A 298 7.94 15.28 -3.66
N TYR A 299 8.29 16.31 -4.43
CA TYR A 299 7.45 17.47 -4.73
C TYR A 299 7.38 17.68 -6.23
N ASN A 300 6.17 17.51 -6.78
CA ASN A 300 5.90 17.77 -8.20
C ASN A 300 5.58 19.26 -8.39
N ASN A 301 6.31 19.94 -9.27
CA ASN A 301 6.21 21.38 -9.45
C ASN A 301 6.38 21.78 -10.93
N SER A 302 5.67 22.80 -11.40
CA SER A 302 5.81 23.34 -12.78
C SER A 302 6.28 24.80 -12.83
N SER A 303 6.40 25.45 -11.68
CA SER A 303 6.66 26.89 -11.49
C SER A 303 8.14 27.26 -11.36
N GLY A 304 9.04 26.29 -11.14
CA GLY A 304 10.49 26.53 -11.03
C GLY A 304 10.98 26.96 -9.64
N THR A 305 10.06 26.99 -8.67
CA THR A 305 10.33 27.32 -7.27
C THR A 305 9.40 26.50 -6.38
N GLU A 306 9.90 26.00 -5.26
CA GLU A 306 9.11 25.23 -4.30
C GLU A 306 9.47 25.63 -2.86
N ARG A 307 8.45 25.75 -2.02
CA ARG A 307 8.63 26.01 -0.58
C ARG A 307 8.26 24.78 0.20
N ILE A 308 9.25 24.26 0.92
CA ILE A 308 9.19 23.03 1.69
C ILE A 308 8.86 23.41 3.13
N MET A 309 7.72 22.95 3.61
CA MET A 309 7.21 23.27 4.96
C MET A 309 7.40 22.08 5.90
N ASN A 310 7.15 22.30 7.20
CA ASN A 310 7.24 21.30 8.27
C ASN A 310 8.63 20.66 8.45
N LEU A 311 9.71 21.38 8.13
CA LEU A 311 11.07 20.90 8.37
C LEU A 311 11.42 20.90 9.87
N GLU A 312 12.41 20.12 10.26
CA GLU A 312 12.96 20.13 11.62
C GLU A 312 13.89 21.34 11.81
N PRO A 313 13.91 22.00 12.98
CA PRO A 313 14.81 23.12 13.26
C PRO A 313 16.25 22.66 13.36
N SER A 314 17.20 23.55 13.10
CA SER A 314 18.65 23.28 13.21
C SER A 314 19.09 21.99 12.49
N THR A 315 18.41 21.63 11.40
CA THR A 315 18.60 20.36 10.71
C THR A 315 19.06 20.62 9.27
N GLN A 316 20.06 19.86 8.84
CA GLN A 316 20.58 19.93 7.48
C GLN A 316 19.75 19.03 6.55
N TYR A 317 19.35 19.60 5.42
CA TYR A 317 18.61 18.93 4.36
C TYR A 317 19.40 19.02 3.04
N GLU A 318 19.28 17.98 2.23
CA GLU A 318 19.78 17.92 0.86
C GLU A 318 18.61 17.93 -0.11
N ALA A 319 18.73 18.70 -1.19
CA ALA A 319 17.73 18.79 -2.25
C ALA A 319 18.36 18.58 -3.63
N ARG A 320 17.59 17.96 -4.54
CA ARG A 320 17.92 17.79 -5.96
C ARG A 320 16.66 17.83 -6.80
N VAL A 321 16.72 18.33 -8.02
CA VAL A 321 15.57 18.43 -8.92
C VAL A 321 15.86 17.82 -10.27
N ARG A 322 14.85 17.24 -10.92
CA ARG A 322 14.92 16.84 -12.34
C ARG A 322 13.71 17.37 -13.11
N GLY A 323 13.85 17.52 -14.41
CA GLY A 323 12.73 17.80 -15.30
C GLY A 323 11.97 16.54 -15.68
N ASP A 324 10.64 16.59 -15.71
CA ASP A 324 9.77 15.45 -16.06
C ASP A 324 8.55 15.95 -16.85
N GLY A 325 8.20 15.30 -17.96
CA GLY A 325 7.02 15.70 -18.74
C GLY A 325 7.04 15.34 -20.24
N ASN A 326 5.87 15.19 -20.86
CA ASN A 326 5.69 14.80 -22.26
C ASN A 326 6.42 13.50 -22.67
N GLY A 327 6.57 12.55 -21.73
CA GLY A 327 7.27 11.28 -21.97
C GLY A 327 8.81 11.40 -21.95
N ILE A 328 9.33 12.49 -21.39
CA ILE A 328 10.75 12.82 -21.32
C ILE A 328 11.15 13.03 -19.86
N THR A 329 12.25 12.40 -19.43
CA THR A 329 12.80 12.57 -18.08
C THR A 329 14.26 13.04 -18.16
N GLY A 330 14.57 14.15 -17.49
CA GLY A 330 15.91 14.75 -17.43
C GLY A 330 16.82 14.15 -16.36
N ALA A 331 18.12 14.47 -16.45
CA ALA A 331 19.08 14.19 -15.41
C ALA A 331 18.78 15.01 -14.13
N TRP A 332 19.33 14.56 -13.00
CA TRP A 332 19.27 15.30 -11.74
C TRP A 332 20.19 16.53 -11.79
N SER A 333 19.75 17.62 -11.16
CA SER A 333 20.56 18.81 -10.89
C SER A 333 21.74 18.53 -9.96
N ASN A 334 22.54 19.55 -9.69
CA ASN A 334 23.39 19.56 -8.51
C ASN A 334 22.57 19.31 -7.23
N THR A 335 23.14 18.55 -6.29
CA THR A 335 22.59 18.41 -4.95
C THR A 335 23.02 19.61 -4.12
N VAL A 336 22.07 20.33 -3.54
CA VAL A 336 22.34 21.46 -2.63
C VAL A 336 21.94 21.07 -1.21
N ALA A 337 22.79 21.42 -0.25
CA ALA A 337 22.47 21.34 1.16
C ALA A 337 22.08 22.71 1.72
N PHE A 338 21.06 22.75 2.58
CA PHE A 338 20.71 23.92 3.37
C PHE A 338 20.38 23.51 4.80
N THR A 339 20.57 24.42 5.76
CA THR A 339 20.32 24.14 7.18
C THR A 339 19.23 25.07 7.70
N THR A 340 18.16 24.50 8.24
CA THR A 340 17.06 25.27 8.84
C THR A 340 17.54 26.08 10.04
N GLN A 341 16.89 27.21 10.30
CA GLN A 341 17.25 28.10 11.40
C GLN A 341 16.97 27.44 12.77
N GLN A 342 17.54 28.00 13.84
CA GLN A 342 17.29 27.53 15.19
C GLN A 342 15.84 27.78 15.61
N ALA A 343 15.24 26.84 16.34
CA ALA A 343 13.93 27.04 16.92
C ALA A 343 13.96 28.26 17.88
N PRO A 344 13.03 29.21 17.74
CA PRO A 344 12.95 30.36 18.64
C PRO A 344 12.61 29.92 20.07
N ASN A 345 13.32 30.46 21.05
CA ASN A 345 13.09 30.18 22.48
C ASN A 345 12.18 31.27 23.07
N TYR A 346 10.93 30.90 23.36
CA TYR A 346 9.94 31.83 23.92
C TYR A 346 9.86 31.66 25.44
N SER A 347 10.26 32.70 26.18
CA SER A 347 10.09 32.80 27.63
C SER A 347 8.79 33.53 27.98
N CYS A 348 8.19 33.20 29.13
CA CYS A 348 7.06 33.97 29.66
C CYS A 348 7.42 35.47 29.76
N ASN A 349 6.48 36.35 29.41
CA ASN A 349 6.64 37.82 29.26
C ASN A 349 7.42 38.31 28.03
N ASN A 350 7.82 37.44 27.10
CA ASN A 350 8.33 37.89 25.82
C ASN A 350 7.18 38.38 24.93
N GLN A 351 7.16 39.65 24.55
CA GLN A 351 6.17 40.24 23.63
C GLN A 351 6.66 40.31 22.18
N ALA A 352 7.87 39.82 21.89
CA ALA A 352 8.39 39.80 20.54
C ALA A 352 7.58 38.82 19.68
N MET A 353 6.90 39.34 18.68
CA MET A 353 6.25 38.56 17.63
C MET A 353 7.27 38.26 16.53
N PRO A 354 7.19 37.10 15.86
CA PRO A 354 8.02 36.81 14.69
C PRO A 354 7.88 37.92 13.64
N THR A 355 8.98 38.36 13.04
CA THR A 355 8.97 39.40 12.00
C THR A 355 8.30 38.88 10.72
N ASN A 356 7.17 39.47 10.34
CA ASN A 356 6.51 39.23 9.05
C ASN A 356 7.00 40.27 8.02
N ASN A 357 7.84 39.84 7.08
CA ASN A 357 8.20 40.64 5.91
C ASN A 357 7.36 40.19 4.70
N ASN A 358 6.59 41.13 4.16
CA ASN A 358 5.54 41.00 3.15
C ASN A 358 5.79 40.04 1.96
N LEU A 359 4.84 39.11 1.77
CA LEU A 359 3.98 38.96 0.58
C LEU A 359 2.92 37.89 0.90
N LEU A 360 1.73 38.32 1.32
CA LEU A 360 0.59 37.45 1.69
C LEU A 360 0.04 36.76 0.44
N LYS A 361 0.64 35.64 0.03
CA LYS A 361 -0.05 34.72 -0.86
C LYS A 361 -0.85 33.74 0.02
N PRO A 362 -2.10 33.45 -0.32
CA PRO A 362 -2.89 32.49 0.44
C PRO A 362 -2.24 31.10 0.37
N LEU A 363 -2.24 30.36 1.48
CA LEU A 363 -1.83 28.95 1.46
C LEU A 363 -2.71 28.18 0.47
N PRO A 364 -2.14 27.47 -0.52
CA PRO A 364 -2.93 26.69 -1.47
C PRO A 364 -3.61 25.48 -0.84
N LEU A 365 -4.74 25.05 -1.41
CA LEU A 365 -5.56 23.95 -0.86
C LEU A 365 -4.78 22.63 -0.80
N GLU A 366 -3.95 22.34 -1.79
CA GLU A 366 -3.14 21.12 -1.83
C GLU A 366 -2.08 21.06 -0.73
N LYS A 367 -1.71 22.21 -0.14
CA LYS A 367 -0.76 22.29 0.99
C LYS A 367 -1.47 22.34 2.35
N ALA A 368 -2.78 22.60 2.37
CA ALA A 368 -3.62 22.57 3.56
C ALA A 368 -4.04 21.12 3.89
N VAL A 369 -3.08 20.31 4.34
CA VAL A 369 -3.27 18.89 4.65
C VAL A 369 -3.02 18.58 6.13
N LYS A 370 -3.49 17.42 6.59
CA LYS A 370 -3.22 16.91 7.95
C LYS A 370 -1.71 16.85 8.20
N GLY A 371 -1.27 17.31 9.37
CA GLY A 371 0.15 17.38 9.74
C GLY A 371 0.81 18.71 9.44
N LEU A 372 0.12 19.66 8.79
CA LEU A 372 0.57 21.05 8.65
C LEU A 372 0.88 21.66 10.04
N ILE A 373 2.00 22.37 10.15
CA ILE A 373 2.34 23.16 11.33
C ILE A 373 2.05 24.62 11.02
N ILE A 374 1.09 25.21 11.73
CA ILE A 374 0.72 26.62 11.59
C ILE A 374 1.40 27.42 12.69
N GLN A 375 2.14 28.46 12.31
CA GLN A 375 2.70 29.42 13.26
C GLN A 375 1.63 30.43 13.65
N SER A 376 1.22 30.42 14.91
CA SER A 376 0.26 31.38 15.49
C SER A 376 0.92 32.15 16.63
N GLY A 377 1.37 33.37 16.34
CA GLY A 377 2.18 34.16 17.29
C GLY A 377 3.46 33.42 17.67
N GLN A 378 3.64 33.09 18.95
CA GLN A 378 4.79 32.33 19.48
C GLN A 378 4.56 30.81 19.50
N PHE A 379 3.36 30.35 19.13
CA PHE A 379 2.97 28.94 19.26
C PHE A 379 2.95 28.22 17.91
N GLU A 380 3.40 26.97 17.92
CA GLU A 380 3.25 26.04 16.80
C GLU A 380 1.97 25.22 17.00
N VAL A 381 1.00 25.42 16.10
CA VAL A 381 -0.25 24.66 16.06
C VAL A 381 -0.07 23.50 15.09
N HIS A 382 -0.09 22.27 15.60
CA HIS A 382 -0.05 21.06 14.80
C HIS A 382 -1.47 20.69 14.36
N VAL A 383 -1.72 20.77 13.06
CA VAL A 383 -3.02 20.50 12.46
C VAL A 383 -3.29 19.00 12.45
N THR A 384 -4.37 18.58 13.11
CA THR A 384 -4.87 17.20 13.08
C THR A 384 -5.98 17.03 12.06
N GLN A 385 -6.74 18.09 11.80
CA GLN A 385 -7.78 18.18 10.78
C GLN A 385 -7.82 19.61 10.22
N ILE A 386 -7.93 19.76 8.90
CA ILE A 386 -8.09 21.05 8.25
C ILE A 386 -9.13 20.93 7.15
N PHE A 387 -10.03 21.90 7.10
CA PHE A 387 -11.17 21.95 6.19
C PHE A 387 -11.04 23.20 5.33
N PRO A 388 -11.22 23.10 4.00
CA PRO A 388 -11.23 24.26 3.13
C PRO A 388 -12.35 25.23 3.54
N GLY A 389 -12.01 26.50 3.67
CA GLY A 389 -12.98 27.58 3.84
C GLY A 389 -13.57 28.06 2.51
N THR A 390 -14.16 29.25 2.54
CA THR A 390 -14.87 29.85 1.39
C THR A 390 -13.95 30.35 0.28
N SER A 391 -12.66 30.55 0.56
CA SER A 391 -11.66 31.02 -0.41
C SER A 391 -10.26 30.52 -0.04
N GLU A 392 -9.35 30.48 -1.01
CA GLU A 392 -7.96 30.04 -0.83
C GLU A 392 -7.27 30.86 0.27
N GLY A 393 -6.53 30.19 1.17
CA GLY A 393 -5.92 30.81 2.35
C GLY A 393 -6.80 30.78 3.60
N TRP A 394 -8.12 30.59 3.46
CA TRP A 394 -9.03 30.49 4.60
C TRP A 394 -9.37 29.05 4.94
N TYR A 395 -9.15 28.68 6.20
CA TYR A 395 -9.30 27.30 6.65
C TYR A 395 -9.99 27.23 8.01
N GLY A 396 -10.87 26.24 8.16
CA GLY A 396 -11.34 25.76 9.45
C GLY A 396 -10.54 24.52 9.85
N GLY A 397 -10.52 24.14 11.12
CA GLY A 397 -9.75 22.98 11.52
C GLY A 397 -9.68 22.71 13.01
N LYS A 398 -8.99 21.63 13.31
CA LYS A 398 -8.62 21.22 14.66
C LYS A 398 -7.15 20.85 14.68
N GLY A 399 -6.54 21.03 15.82
CA GLY A 399 -5.14 20.73 16.02
C GLY A 399 -4.80 20.63 17.49
N TYR A 400 -3.52 20.66 17.78
CA TYR A 400 -3.04 20.88 19.13
C TYR A 400 -1.88 21.87 19.12
N VAL A 401 -1.76 22.65 20.17
CA VAL A 401 -0.57 23.47 20.42
C VAL A 401 0.35 22.70 21.35
N SER A 402 1.63 22.64 21.00
CA SER A 402 2.66 22.07 21.88
C SER A 402 3.19 23.17 22.81
N MET A 403 2.82 23.11 24.10
CA MET A 403 3.34 24.00 25.13
C MET A 403 4.41 23.28 25.98
N MET A 404 5.52 23.98 26.26
CA MET A 404 6.60 23.50 27.15
C MET A 404 7.18 22.11 26.78
N GLY A 405 7.31 21.83 25.47
CA GLY A 405 8.06 20.67 24.96
C GLY A 405 7.41 19.29 25.09
N VAL A 406 6.32 19.13 25.86
CA VAL A 406 5.67 17.81 26.06
C VAL A 406 4.14 17.87 26.05
N LYS A 407 3.52 19.02 26.35
CA LYS A 407 2.07 19.11 26.57
C LYS A 407 1.33 19.55 25.31
N LYS A 408 0.35 18.75 24.87
CA LYS A 408 -0.50 19.04 23.70
C LYS A 408 -1.84 19.58 24.16
N VAL A 409 -2.12 20.86 23.91
CA VAL A 409 -3.42 21.48 24.20
C VAL A 409 -4.29 21.35 22.95
N PRO A 410 -5.44 20.65 23.00
CA PRO A 410 -6.34 20.57 21.85
C PRO A 410 -6.89 21.97 21.54
N VAL A 411 -6.84 22.33 20.27
CA VAL A 411 -7.35 23.62 19.76
C VAL A 411 -8.25 23.40 18.56
N LYS A 412 -9.23 24.28 18.39
CA LYS A 412 -10.13 24.34 17.24
C LYS A 412 -10.16 25.74 16.68
N TRP A 413 -10.49 25.85 15.40
CA TRP A 413 -10.80 27.13 14.78
C TRP A 413 -11.82 26.92 13.67
N SER A 414 -12.76 27.85 13.55
CA SER A 414 -13.78 27.81 12.50
C SER A 414 -13.31 28.50 11.23
N HIS A 415 -12.51 29.56 11.36
CA HIS A 415 -12.11 30.41 10.24
C HIS A 415 -10.83 31.18 10.54
N ILE A 416 -9.68 30.72 10.01
CA ILE A 416 -8.40 31.43 10.09
C ILE A 416 -7.81 31.65 8.69
N TYR A 417 -7.07 32.75 8.54
CA TYR A 417 -6.30 33.02 7.33
C TYR A 417 -4.84 32.59 7.54
N ILE A 418 -4.38 31.69 6.68
CA ILE A 418 -3.02 31.14 6.66
C ILE A 418 -2.38 31.53 5.33
N ASP A 419 -1.18 32.09 5.40
CA ASP A 419 -0.39 32.40 4.22
C ASP A 419 0.42 31.19 3.71
N ASP A 420 1.03 31.34 2.54
CA ASP A 420 1.85 30.33 1.89
C ASP A 420 3.19 30.03 2.59
N ILE A 421 3.45 30.70 3.73
CA ILE A 421 4.55 30.37 4.65
C ILE A 421 4.07 29.72 5.96
N GLY A 422 2.78 29.36 6.05
CA GLY A 422 2.21 28.63 7.20
C GLY A 422 1.97 29.50 8.44
N VAL A 423 1.93 30.82 8.30
CA VAL A 423 1.69 31.77 9.40
C VAL A 423 0.22 32.18 9.41
N GLN A 424 -0.38 32.18 10.60
CA GLN A 424 -1.72 32.71 10.82
C GLN A 424 -1.68 34.24 10.94
N HIS A 425 -2.52 34.93 10.16
CA HIS A 425 -2.69 36.40 10.25
C HIS A 425 -4.04 36.86 10.76
N GLN A 426 -5.10 36.07 10.52
CA GLN A 426 -6.47 36.44 10.87
C GLN A 426 -7.24 35.24 11.42
N GLY A 427 -8.34 35.51 12.12
CA GLY A 427 -9.16 34.51 12.79
C GLY A 427 -8.64 34.15 14.18
N ILE A 428 -9.39 33.32 14.91
CA ILE A 428 -9.09 32.94 16.29
C ILE A 428 -8.91 31.41 16.35
N ILE A 429 -7.84 30.98 17.00
CA ILE A 429 -7.62 29.59 17.40
C ILE A 429 -7.99 29.46 18.88
N GLU A 430 -9.01 28.66 19.17
CA GLU A 430 -9.59 28.48 20.49
C GLU A 430 -9.12 27.17 21.12
N ALA A 431 -8.71 27.17 22.38
CA ALA A 431 -8.46 25.93 23.11
C ALA A 431 -9.78 25.19 23.42
N GLU A 432 -9.84 23.90 23.12
CA GLU A 432 -10.97 23.03 23.49
C GLU A 432 -10.81 22.55 24.95
N THR A 433 -10.94 23.47 25.92
CA THR A 433 -10.86 23.12 27.36
C THR A 433 -12.04 23.70 28.16
N LYS A 434 -12.50 22.98 29.20
CA LYS A 434 -13.56 23.44 30.13
C LYS A 434 -13.00 24.39 31.22
N GLY A 435 -12.28 25.41 30.78
CA GLY A 435 -11.46 26.27 31.64
C GLY A 435 -10.07 25.66 31.82
N ILE A 436 -9.05 26.44 31.47
CA ILE A 436 -7.65 26.00 31.51
C ILE A 436 -7.22 25.64 32.93
N ASP A 437 -7.75 26.33 33.95
CA ASP A 437 -7.41 26.08 35.36
C ASP A 437 -7.96 24.73 35.85
N THR A 438 -9.20 24.40 35.50
CA THR A 438 -9.82 23.11 35.85
C THR A 438 -9.12 21.96 35.12
N TRP A 439 -8.75 22.16 33.86
CA TRP A 439 -8.02 21.17 33.09
C TRP A 439 -6.60 20.95 33.62
N VAL A 440 -5.86 22.02 33.96
CA VAL A 440 -4.55 21.93 34.60
C VAL A 440 -4.64 21.23 35.94
N HIS A 441 -5.62 21.57 36.78
CA HIS A 441 -5.81 20.90 38.08
C HIS A 441 -6.17 19.42 37.93
N GLN A 442 -7.08 19.06 37.00
CA GLN A 442 -7.43 17.65 36.76
C GLN A 442 -6.24 16.86 36.21
N TRP A 443 -5.41 17.50 35.38
CA TRP A 443 -4.21 16.88 34.83
C TRP A 443 -3.12 16.71 35.88
N ASP A 444 -2.90 17.72 36.72
CA ASP A 444 -1.96 17.66 37.84
C ASP A 444 -2.39 16.59 38.86
N MET A 445 -3.70 16.43 39.10
CA MET A 445 -4.23 15.34 39.91
C MET A 445 -4.02 13.97 39.26
N ALA A 446 -4.32 13.82 37.96
CA ALA A 446 -4.10 12.55 37.26
C ALA A 446 -2.61 12.15 37.24
N GLN A 447 -1.70 13.10 37.01
CA GLN A 447 -0.26 12.86 37.12
C GLN A 447 0.16 12.51 38.55
N ALA A 448 -0.44 13.14 39.55
CA ALA A 448 -0.16 12.84 40.95
C ALA A 448 -0.72 11.47 41.38
N GLU A 449 -1.84 11.01 40.80
CA GLU A 449 -2.39 9.67 41.03
C GLU A 449 -1.50 8.58 40.44
N ASP A 450 -1.01 8.76 39.21
CA ASP A 450 -0.09 7.83 38.55
C ASP A 450 1.26 7.73 39.29
N ASN A 451 1.67 8.80 39.97
CA ASN A 451 2.91 8.89 40.74
C ASN A 451 2.67 8.92 42.26
N ALA A 452 1.53 8.41 42.73
CA ALA A 452 1.18 8.42 44.14
C ALA A 452 2.27 7.68 44.95
N THR A 453 2.71 8.31 46.04
CA THR A 453 3.72 7.72 46.93
C THR A 453 3.02 6.85 47.95
N TYR A 454 3.34 5.57 47.99
CA TYR A 454 2.80 4.63 48.98
C TYR A 454 3.78 4.44 50.14
N VAL A 455 3.27 4.52 51.36
CA VAL A 455 4.04 4.32 52.59
C VAL A 455 3.47 3.16 53.38
N ASP A 456 4.33 2.21 53.77
CA ASP A 456 3.93 1.08 54.59
C ASP A 456 3.69 1.51 56.05
N GLY A 457 2.48 1.26 56.54
CA GLY A 457 2.00 1.64 57.88
C GLY A 457 0.94 2.75 57.83
N THR A 458 0.48 3.24 58.98
CA THR A 458 -0.55 4.30 59.05
C THR A 458 0.08 5.66 59.27
N LEU A 459 -0.33 6.66 58.50
CA LEU A 459 0.15 8.04 58.64
C LEU A 459 -0.58 8.74 59.80
N ASP A 460 0.17 9.41 60.67
CA ASP A 460 -0.36 10.25 61.75
C ASP A 460 -0.49 11.71 61.30
N THR A 461 0.60 12.29 60.78
CA THR A 461 0.62 13.67 60.29
C THR A 461 1.46 13.81 59.03
N VAL A 462 1.03 14.71 58.14
CA VAL A 462 1.72 15.10 56.90
C VAL A 462 1.83 16.62 56.88
N PHE A 463 3.02 17.16 56.63
CA PHE A 463 3.28 18.60 56.60
C PHE A 463 4.40 18.97 55.62
N ILE A 464 4.43 20.23 55.17
CA ILE A 464 5.51 20.77 54.35
C ILE A 464 6.50 21.51 55.24
N ASN A 465 7.80 21.21 55.10
CA ASN A 465 8.89 21.93 55.75
C ASN A 465 9.88 22.45 54.68
N GLY A 466 9.74 23.73 54.30
CA GLY A 466 10.50 24.31 53.18
C GLY A 466 10.13 23.64 51.84
N ASN A 467 11.13 23.10 51.13
CA ASN A 467 10.94 22.35 49.87
C ASN A 467 10.91 20.83 50.11
N GLN A 468 10.43 20.38 51.27
CA GLN A 468 10.34 18.96 51.62
C GLN A 468 8.94 18.62 52.11
N LEU A 469 8.41 17.51 51.61
CA LEU A 469 7.22 16.85 52.14
C LEU A 469 7.65 15.94 53.30
N CYS A 470 7.17 16.22 54.49
CA CYS A 470 7.49 15.47 55.70
C CYS A 470 6.25 14.76 56.24
N TYR A 471 6.43 13.56 56.79
CA TYR A 471 5.37 12.79 57.41
C TYR A 471 5.84 11.98 58.63
N VAL A 472 4.91 11.67 59.52
CA VAL A 472 5.10 10.89 60.75
C VAL A 472 4.17 9.69 60.76
N MET A 473 4.68 8.52 61.14
CA MET A 473 3.91 7.29 61.25
C MET A 473 3.23 7.17 62.61
N GLN A 474 2.03 6.60 62.65
CA GLN A 474 1.27 6.38 63.88
C GLN A 474 2.08 5.52 64.88
N GLY A 475 2.31 6.05 66.08
CA GLY A 475 3.11 5.39 67.13
C GLY A 475 4.63 5.57 67.01
N SER A 476 5.11 6.41 66.09
CA SER A 476 6.53 6.78 65.93
C SER A 476 6.74 8.28 66.19
N ASN A 477 7.88 8.64 66.77
CA ASN A 477 8.31 10.04 66.90
C ASN A 477 9.28 10.47 65.78
N ASN A 478 9.63 9.57 64.86
CA ASN A 478 10.57 9.87 63.78
C ASN A 478 9.83 10.53 62.60
N THR A 479 10.31 11.70 62.20
CA THR A 479 9.86 12.41 60.98
C THR A 479 10.68 11.96 59.78
N ILE A 480 10.01 11.58 58.69
CA ILE A 480 10.64 11.26 57.40
C ILE A 480 10.33 12.39 56.44
N CYS A 481 11.35 12.95 55.78
CA CYS A 481 11.19 14.04 54.83
C CYS A 481 11.75 13.66 53.46
N VAL A 482 10.94 13.88 52.42
CA VAL A 482 11.32 13.68 51.01
C VAL A 482 11.32 15.03 50.29
N PRO A 483 12.34 15.34 49.46
CA PRO A 483 12.36 16.58 48.70
C PRO A 483 11.18 16.63 47.72
N THR A 484 10.50 17.79 47.64
CA THR A 484 9.42 17.98 46.66
C THR A 484 10.03 18.06 45.25
N PRO A 485 9.56 17.24 44.29
CA PRO A 485 10.07 17.29 42.92
C PRO A 485 9.85 18.67 42.27
N THR A 486 10.80 19.11 41.45
CA THR A 486 10.69 20.39 40.73
C THR A 486 9.67 20.29 39.60
N GLY A 487 8.78 21.30 39.48
CA GLY A 487 7.75 21.35 38.43
C GLY A 487 6.50 20.53 38.69
N VAL A 488 6.32 20.00 39.91
CA VAL A 488 5.11 19.27 40.33
C VAL A 488 4.18 20.21 41.11
N ASN A 489 2.91 20.26 40.71
CA ASN A 489 1.91 21.13 41.33
C ASN A 489 1.11 20.42 42.44
N ILE A 490 0.90 19.10 42.31
CA ILE A 490 0.14 18.27 43.25
C ILE A 490 0.95 16.99 43.51
N MET A 491 1.02 16.56 44.78
CA MET A 491 1.54 15.26 45.18
C MET A 491 0.47 14.49 45.94
N ILE A 492 0.42 13.17 45.75
CA ILE A 492 -0.48 12.29 46.50
C ILE A 492 0.36 11.33 47.34
N ILE A 493 0.05 11.23 48.63
CA ILE A 493 0.65 10.24 49.53
C ILE A 493 -0.44 9.34 50.13
N ARG A 494 -0.22 8.03 50.04
CA ARG A 494 -1.15 6.99 50.48
C ARG A 494 -0.50 6.09 51.52
N ASP A 495 -1.29 5.66 52.49
CA ASP A 495 -0.82 4.80 53.57
C ASP A 495 -1.34 3.36 53.49
N GLY A 496 -0.85 2.50 54.38
CA GLY A 496 -1.23 1.08 54.45
C GLY A 496 -2.68 0.82 54.87
N GLU A 497 -3.43 1.81 55.37
CA GLU A 497 -4.86 1.68 55.71
C GLU A 497 -5.77 2.32 54.64
N GLY A 498 -5.19 2.75 53.52
CA GLY A 498 -5.93 3.36 52.43
C GLY A 498 -6.35 4.80 52.70
N ASN A 499 -5.65 5.48 53.60
CA ASN A 499 -5.77 6.93 53.76
C ASN A 499 -4.91 7.63 52.69
N GLU A 500 -5.43 8.71 52.15
CA GLU A 500 -4.83 9.53 51.11
C GLU A 500 -4.75 10.98 51.59
N TYR A 501 -3.61 11.62 51.32
CA TYR A 501 -3.43 13.05 51.46
C TYR A 501 -3.00 13.66 50.13
N ASP A 502 -3.76 14.66 49.69
CA ASP A 502 -3.41 15.46 48.51
C ASP A 502 -2.67 16.70 48.97
N VAL A 503 -1.49 16.93 48.40
CA VAL A 503 -0.60 18.02 48.73
C VAL A 503 -0.49 18.93 47.52
N SER A 504 -1.26 20.02 47.50
CA SER A 504 -1.17 21.06 46.49
C SER A 504 -0.03 22.01 46.85
N LEU A 505 1.01 22.08 46.01
CA LEU A 505 2.17 22.96 46.20
C LEU A 505 1.96 24.35 45.59
N VAL A 506 0.99 24.48 44.67
CA VAL A 506 0.69 25.71 43.92
C VAL A 506 -0.83 26.00 43.96
N PRO A 507 -1.27 27.26 44.16
CA PRO A 507 -0.46 28.43 44.51
C PRO A 507 0.05 28.38 45.97
N PRO A 508 1.19 29.00 46.31
CA PRO A 508 1.65 29.08 47.69
C PRO A 508 0.70 29.97 48.54
N PRO A 509 0.46 29.62 49.82
CA PRO A 509 1.10 28.55 50.59
C PRO A 509 0.56 27.14 50.23
N PRO A 510 1.40 26.08 50.34
CA PRO A 510 0.97 24.71 50.09
C PRO A 510 -0.26 24.33 50.92
N LYS A 511 -1.20 23.64 50.28
CA LYS A 511 -2.43 23.17 50.89
C LYS A 511 -2.44 21.65 50.93
N ILE A 512 -2.66 21.10 52.12
CA ILE A 512 -2.83 19.66 52.32
C ILE A 512 -4.32 19.40 52.56
N THR A 513 -4.89 18.45 51.82
CA THR A 513 -6.27 17.96 52.02
C THR A 513 -6.24 16.47 52.31
N GLY A 514 -7.03 16.04 53.29
CA GLY A 514 -7.04 14.66 53.78
C GLY A 514 -6.89 14.57 55.31
N PRO A 515 -6.86 13.36 55.89
CA PRO A 515 -6.94 12.09 55.18
C PRO A 515 -8.34 11.83 54.59
N THR A 516 -8.40 11.45 53.32
CA THR A 516 -9.56 10.83 52.69
C THR A 516 -9.31 9.33 52.58
N ASN A 517 -10.34 8.48 52.70
CA ASN A 517 -10.15 7.05 52.45
C ASN A 517 -10.55 6.75 50.99
N TYR A 518 -9.59 6.26 50.19
CA TYR A 518 -9.81 5.96 48.78
C TYR A 518 -10.21 4.50 48.52
N LEU A 519 -10.32 3.68 49.57
CA LEU A 519 -10.72 2.28 49.42
C LEU A 519 -12.22 2.15 49.21
N HIS A 520 -12.58 1.28 48.27
CA HIS A 520 -13.95 0.80 48.13
C HIS A 520 -14.17 -0.42 49.04
N TYR A 521 -15.02 -0.27 50.04
CA TYR A 521 -15.34 -1.35 50.98
C TYR A 521 -16.36 -2.33 50.40
N SER A 522 -16.12 -3.62 50.62
CA SER A 522 -17.06 -4.69 50.32
C SER A 522 -18.32 -4.58 51.17
N ALA A 523 -19.45 -5.04 50.62
CA ALA A 523 -20.73 -5.12 51.34
C ALA A 523 -20.77 -6.24 52.40
N ASP A 524 -19.75 -7.09 52.43
CA ASP A 524 -19.63 -8.16 53.42
C ASP A 524 -19.30 -7.62 54.82
N SER A 525 -19.72 -8.33 55.86
CA SER A 525 -19.59 -7.87 57.25
C SER A 525 -18.97 -8.97 58.12
N LEU A 526 -17.84 -8.64 58.73
CA LEU A 526 -17.15 -9.49 59.70
C LEU A 526 -17.34 -8.92 61.11
N MET A 527 -17.69 -9.80 62.05
CA MET A 527 -17.74 -9.54 63.49
C MET A 527 -16.35 -9.64 64.13
N ALA A 528 -15.32 -9.28 63.36
CA ALA A 528 -13.93 -9.33 63.78
C ALA A 528 -13.48 -8.03 64.47
N SER A 529 -12.48 -8.16 65.35
CA SER A 529 -11.77 -7.06 66.00
C SER A 529 -10.33 -7.49 66.33
N ASP A 530 -9.49 -6.58 66.83
CA ASP A 530 -8.06 -6.86 67.07
C ASP A 530 -7.78 -8.09 67.95
N ASN A 531 -8.68 -8.41 68.89
CA ASN A 531 -8.58 -9.57 69.78
C ASN A 531 -9.53 -10.71 69.40
N LYS A 532 -10.20 -10.63 68.25
CA LYS A 532 -11.14 -11.64 67.73
C LYS A 532 -11.13 -11.63 66.21
N ILE A 533 -10.14 -12.27 65.59
CA ILE A 533 -9.95 -12.27 64.13
C ILE A 533 -9.20 -13.51 63.65
N VAL A 534 -9.49 -13.93 62.41
CA VAL A 534 -8.75 -14.99 61.72
C VAL A 534 -8.14 -14.42 60.44
N HIS A 535 -6.84 -14.59 60.28
CA HIS A 535 -6.13 -14.34 59.02
C HIS A 535 -5.72 -15.66 58.39
N PHE A 536 -5.63 -15.68 57.06
CA PHE A 536 -5.11 -16.82 56.33
C PHE A 536 -3.65 -16.57 55.93
N GLU A 537 -2.84 -17.61 55.92
CA GLU A 537 -1.43 -17.59 55.56
C GLU A 537 -1.12 -18.76 54.61
N MET A 538 -0.04 -18.63 53.84
CA MET A 538 0.45 -19.70 52.96
C MET A 538 0.73 -20.99 53.75
N SER A 539 0.32 -22.14 53.18
CA SER A 539 0.71 -23.46 53.71
C SER A 539 2.03 -23.90 53.06
N PRO A 540 2.98 -24.46 53.82
CA PRO A 540 4.22 -25.01 53.24
C PRO A 540 4.00 -26.11 52.21
N GLY A 541 2.86 -26.83 52.30
CA GLY A 541 2.51 -27.88 51.35
C GLY A 541 1.57 -27.42 50.23
N GLN A 542 1.28 -26.13 50.12
CA GLN A 542 0.37 -25.65 49.10
C GLN A 542 0.93 -25.86 47.69
N VAL A 543 0.05 -26.14 46.75
CA VAL A 543 0.43 -26.38 45.36
C VAL A 543 0.27 -25.13 44.49
N PHE A 544 -0.77 -24.34 44.76
CA PHE A 544 -1.13 -23.15 43.99
C PHE A 544 -0.87 -21.86 44.78
N GLY A 545 -1.02 -20.71 44.13
CA GLY A 545 -0.66 -19.40 44.67
C GLY A 545 -1.49 -19.00 45.90
N PHE A 546 -0.86 -18.26 46.81
CA PHE A 546 -1.52 -17.57 47.91
C PHE A 546 -1.02 -16.13 47.93
N ASP A 547 -1.96 -15.19 48.00
CA ASP A 547 -1.69 -13.76 47.89
C ASP A 547 -2.49 -13.02 48.95
N GLY A 548 -1.80 -12.53 49.97
CA GLY A 548 -2.35 -11.64 50.98
C GLY A 548 -1.62 -10.30 50.92
N LYS A 549 -2.30 -9.23 51.33
CA LYS A 549 -1.74 -7.87 51.32
C LYS A 549 -0.44 -7.80 52.14
N GLN A 550 0.68 -7.58 51.45
CA GLN A 550 2.02 -7.42 52.05
C GLN A 550 2.51 -5.96 52.03
N TYR A 551 2.15 -5.20 51.00
CA TYR A 551 2.64 -3.85 50.75
C TYR A 551 1.48 -2.87 50.54
N ALA A 552 1.62 -1.63 50.98
CA ALA A 552 0.63 -0.57 50.80
C ALA A 552 0.35 -0.30 49.31
N GLY A 553 1.37 -0.35 48.45
CA GLY A 553 1.22 -0.15 47.00
C GLY A 553 0.28 -1.16 46.32
N PHE A 554 0.05 -2.34 46.90
CA PHE A 554 -0.82 -3.37 46.31
C PHE A 554 -2.24 -3.38 46.89
N ILE A 555 -2.57 -2.45 47.79
CA ILE A 555 -3.83 -2.45 48.54
C ILE A 555 -5.08 -2.45 47.65
N SER A 556 -5.03 -1.83 46.46
CA SER A 556 -6.11 -1.81 45.48
C SER A 556 -6.44 -3.19 44.88
N ASN A 557 -5.52 -4.16 45.01
CA ASN A 557 -5.71 -5.52 44.48
C ASN A 557 -6.46 -6.44 45.46
N TYR A 558 -6.78 -5.96 46.67
CA TYR A 558 -7.43 -6.76 47.71
C TYR A 558 -8.79 -6.21 48.08
N GLU A 559 -9.75 -7.11 48.31
CA GLU A 559 -11.03 -6.76 48.90
C GLU A 559 -10.81 -6.23 50.32
N ALA A 560 -11.32 -5.03 50.60
CA ALA A 560 -11.28 -4.42 51.93
C ALA A 560 -12.65 -4.52 52.60
N ILE A 561 -12.72 -5.11 53.80
CA ILE A 561 -13.92 -5.14 54.63
C ILE A 561 -13.72 -4.20 55.82
N LYS A 562 -14.67 -3.29 56.04
CA LYS A 562 -14.64 -2.38 57.18
C LYS A 562 -15.08 -3.11 58.44
N LEU A 563 -14.22 -3.17 59.46
CA LEU A 563 -14.53 -3.77 60.76
C LEU A 563 -15.28 -2.78 61.67
N ARG A 564 -15.99 -3.30 62.67
CA ARG A 564 -16.75 -2.47 63.64
C ARG A 564 -15.89 -1.53 64.49
N ASN A 565 -14.61 -1.87 64.67
CA ASN A 565 -13.63 -1.02 65.36
C ASN A 565 -13.01 0.06 64.45
N GLY A 566 -13.48 0.19 63.21
CA GLY A 566 -13.01 1.20 62.24
C GLY A 566 -11.78 0.78 61.42
N LYS A 567 -11.13 -0.35 61.74
CA LYS A 567 -9.99 -0.88 60.98
C LYS A 567 -10.42 -1.63 59.73
N ASN A 568 -9.48 -1.85 58.82
CA ASN A 568 -9.73 -2.55 57.56
C ASN A 568 -9.23 -3.99 57.64
N TYR A 569 -10.06 -4.94 57.19
CA TYR A 569 -9.68 -6.32 56.95
C TYR A 569 -9.44 -6.52 55.46
N PHE A 570 -8.18 -6.76 55.07
CA PHE A 570 -7.83 -7.09 53.69
C PHE A 570 -7.93 -8.60 53.48
N VAL A 571 -8.86 -9.00 52.61
CA VAL A 571 -9.14 -10.41 52.33
C VAL A 571 -8.02 -10.97 51.45
N ALA A 572 -7.40 -12.06 51.90
CA ALA A 572 -6.40 -12.77 51.11
C ALA A 572 -7.07 -13.59 49.98
N ASN A 573 -6.29 -13.92 48.95
CA ASN A 573 -6.72 -14.70 47.80
C ASN A 573 -5.91 -15.99 47.71
N LYS A 574 -6.58 -17.08 47.37
CA LYS A 574 -5.98 -18.39 47.15
C LYS A 574 -6.34 -18.87 45.76
N ALA A 575 -5.34 -19.12 44.92
CA ALA A 575 -5.53 -19.77 43.64
C ALA A 575 -5.72 -21.27 43.82
N ILE A 576 -6.61 -21.90 43.05
CA ILE A 576 -6.75 -23.36 42.96
C ILE A 576 -7.07 -23.75 41.51
N GLY A 577 -6.37 -24.76 40.99
CA GLY A 577 -6.65 -25.29 39.65
C GLY A 577 -8.05 -25.89 39.53
N THR A 578 -8.71 -25.69 38.38
CA THR A 578 -10.03 -26.26 38.10
C THR A 578 -10.01 -27.78 38.28
N GLY A 579 -10.96 -28.33 39.04
CA GLY A 579 -11.04 -29.76 39.38
C GLY A 579 -10.03 -30.24 40.43
N SER A 580 -9.20 -29.35 40.98
CA SER A 580 -8.21 -29.68 42.02
C SER A 580 -8.66 -29.23 43.41
N THR A 581 -7.97 -29.72 44.43
CA THR A 581 -8.02 -29.20 45.79
C THR A 581 -6.66 -28.67 46.22
N ASP A 582 -6.64 -27.77 47.20
CA ASP A 582 -5.40 -27.29 47.82
C ASP A 582 -5.61 -27.00 49.31
N GLN A 583 -4.54 -26.58 49.98
CA GLN A 583 -4.50 -26.32 51.41
C GLN A 583 -4.12 -24.88 51.75
N VAL A 584 -4.59 -24.41 52.92
CA VAL A 584 -4.25 -23.09 53.48
C VAL A 584 -4.17 -23.19 55.00
N VAL A 585 -3.41 -22.29 55.62
CA VAL A 585 -3.32 -22.19 57.08
C VAL A 585 -4.14 -21.00 57.55
N ALA A 586 -5.02 -21.23 58.53
CA ALA A 586 -5.74 -20.18 59.24
C ALA A 586 -5.05 -19.88 60.57
N LYS A 587 -4.68 -18.63 60.80
CA LYS A 587 -4.07 -18.13 62.04
C LYS A 587 -5.11 -17.37 62.86
N VAL A 588 -5.37 -17.87 64.06
CA VAL A 588 -6.43 -17.37 64.92
C VAL A 588 -5.86 -16.44 65.98
N THR A 589 -6.40 -15.23 66.04
CA THR A 589 -6.11 -14.24 67.08
C THR A 589 -7.42 -13.98 67.83
N VAL A 590 -7.73 -14.87 68.77
CA VAL A 590 -8.92 -14.80 69.63
C VAL A 590 -8.46 -14.93 71.08
N GLN A 591 -8.83 -13.98 71.92
CA GLN A 591 -8.57 -14.05 73.37
C GLN A 591 -9.42 -15.17 74.00
N ASP A 592 -8.83 -15.96 74.91
CA ASP A 592 -9.47 -17.13 75.54
C ASP A 592 -10.05 -18.15 74.54
N PHE A 593 -9.30 -18.38 73.45
CA PHE A 593 -9.73 -19.21 72.33
C PHE A 593 -10.08 -20.65 72.73
N ASN A 594 -11.27 -21.09 72.31
CA ASN A 594 -11.75 -22.47 72.40
C ASN A 594 -11.95 -23.04 71.00
N SER A 595 -11.14 -24.03 70.62
CA SER A 595 -11.18 -24.64 69.28
C SER A 595 -12.50 -25.32 68.94
N ALA A 596 -13.29 -25.75 69.93
CA ALA A 596 -14.60 -26.37 69.69
C ALA A 596 -15.64 -25.41 69.10
N LEU A 597 -15.41 -24.09 69.21
CA LEU A 597 -16.30 -23.05 68.70
C LEU A 597 -15.91 -22.56 67.30
N LEU A 598 -14.77 -23.01 66.75
CA LEU A 598 -14.26 -22.61 65.44
C LEU A 598 -14.80 -23.53 64.36
N LYS A 599 -15.33 -22.94 63.28
CA LYS A 599 -15.80 -23.65 62.08
C LYS A 599 -15.32 -22.91 60.84
N PHE A 600 -14.90 -23.63 59.80
CA PHE A 600 -14.65 -23.05 58.48
C PHE A 600 -15.76 -23.46 57.55
N LYS A 601 -16.34 -22.50 56.83
CA LYS A 601 -17.45 -22.76 55.90
C LYS A 601 -17.19 -22.15 54.54
N THR A 602 -17.55 -22.85 53.47
CA THR A 602 -17.55 -22.30 52.12
C THR A 602 -18.65 -21.25 51.94
N GLU A 603 -18.66 -20.54 50.82
CA GLU A 603 -19.72 -19.60 50.45
C GLU A 603 -21.12 -20.26 50.45
N GLN A 604 -21.19 -21.54 50.05
CA GLN A 604 -22.42 -22.33 50.01
C GLN A 604 -22.79 -22.94 51.38
N GLY A 605 -21.98 -22.70 52.42
CA GLY A 605 -22.25 -23.14 53.79
C GLY A 605 -21.72 -24.52 54.16
N GLU A 606 -20.95 -25.17 53.27
CA GLU A 606 -20.31 -26.48 53.53
C GLU A 606 -19.23 -26.33 54.60
N GLU A 607 -19.26 -27.17 55.64
CA GLU A 607 -18.28 -27.14 56.74
C GLU A 607 -17.00 -27.92 56.36
N LEU A 608 -15.85 -27.26 56.46
CA LEU A 608 -14.54 -27.81 56.11
C LEU A 608 -13.82 -28.37 57.33
N SER A 609 -13.27 -29.59 57.19
CA SER A 609 -12.41 -30.21 58.20
C SER A 609 -11.04 -29.50 58.29
N PHE A 610 -10.51 -29.41 59.50
CA PHE A 610 -9.20 -28.81 59.77
C PHE A 610 -8.40 -29.62 60.80
N SER A 611 -7.07 -29.48 60.78
CA SER A 611 -6.17 -30.05 61.79
C SER A 611 -5.45 -28.95 62.57
N VAL A 612 -5.18 -29.20 63.86
CA VAL A 612 -4.53 -28.22 64.74
C VAL A 612 -3.03 -28.20 64.50
N GLN A 613 -2.45 -27.02 64.37
CA GLN A 613 -1.02 -26.76 64.29
C GLN A 613 -0.54 -25.91 65.49
N PRO A 614 0.79 -25.87 65.78
CA PRO A 614 1.33 -25.02 66.84
C PRO A 614 1.00 -23.53 66.65
N LYS A 615 0.96 -22.77 67.75
CA LYS A 615 0.77 -21.30 67.76
C LYS A 615 -0.59 -20.82 67.20
N ASN A 616 -1.70 -21.48 67.59
CA ASN A 616 -3.07 -21.14 67.17
C ASN A 616 -3.26 -21.10 65.65
N LYS A 617 -2.62 -22.03 64.95
CA LYS A 617 -2.76 -22.23 63.51
C LYS A 617 -3.59 -23.47 63.23
N PHE A 618 -4.39 -23.45 62.16
CA PHE A 618 -5.26 -24.55 61.76
C PHE A 618 -5.09 -24.79 60.27
N LEU A 619 -4.75 -26.02 59.89
CA LEU A 619 -4.57 -26.40 58.50
C LEU A 619 -5.89 -26.90 57.93
N ILE A 620 -6.36 -26.25 56.87
CA ILE A 620 -7.50 -26.70 56.07
C ILE A 620 -6.90 -27.43 54.88
N SER A 621 -7.02 -28.76 54.85
CA SER A 621 -6.23 -29.62 53.94
C SER A 621 -6.90 -29.89 52.58
N SER A 622 -8.19 -29.62 52.44
CA SER A 622 -8.96 -29.98 51.23
C SER A 622 -9.96 -28.89 50.85
N ILE A 623 -9.47 -27.81 50.26
CA ILE A 623 -10.31 -26.74 49.72
C ILE A 623 -10.59 -27.01 48.26
N SER A 624 -11.87 -27.10 47.88
CA SER A 624 -12.28 -27.22 46.48
C SER A 624 -12.08 -25.91 45.72
N HIS A 625 -11.67 -26.00 44.45
CA HIS A 625 -11.61 -24.86 43.54
C HIS A 625 -12.96 -24.12 43.37
N SER A 626 -14.08 -24.80 43.64
CA SER A 626 -15.44 -24.26 43.52
C SER A 626 -15.99 -23.64 44.80
N ALA A 627 -15.16 -23.50 45.85
CA ALA A 627 -15.61 -23.02 47.16
C ALA A 627 -16.06 -21.55 47.18
N GLY A 628 -15.69 -20.75 46.17
CA GLY A 628 -16.00 -19.32 46.04
C GLY A 628 -15.21 -18.47 47.05
N CYS A 629 -15.58 -18.56 48.33
CA CYS A 629 -14.81 -18.04 49.45
C CYS A 629 -14.92 -18.96 50.68
N ILE A 630 -14.03 -18.78 51.65
CA ILE A 630 -14.06 -19.46 52.95
C ILE A 630 -14.24 -18.42 54.04
N TYR A 631 -15.26 -18.64 54.87
CA TYR A 631 -15.47 -17.88 56.10
C TYR A 631 -14.98 -18.67 57.30
N ALA A 632 -14.25 -17.99 58.18
CA ALA A 632 -13.96 -18.47 59.53
C ALA A 632 -15.08 -18.02 60.47
N TRP A 633 -15.77 -18.97 61.09
CA TRP A 633 -16.84 -18.74 62.05
C TRP A 633 -16.37 -19.09 63.46
N TYR A 634 -16.65 -18.21 64.42
CA TYR A 634 -16.37 -18.46 65.82
C TYR A 634 -17.60 -18.09 66.65
N ASN A 635 -18.14 -19.06 67.38
CA ASN A 635 -19.38 -18.90 68.17
C ASN A 635 -20.54 -18.30 67.34
N ASN A 636 -20.77 -18.85 66.14
CA ASN A 636 -21.78 -18.40 65.17
C ASN A 636 -21.61 -16.97 64.62
N GLU A 637 -20.41 -16.39 64.71
CA GLU A 637 -20.09 -15.11 64.07
C GLU A 637 -18.95 -15.25 63.05
N LYS A 638 -19.05 -14.58 61.89
CA LYS A 638 -17.96 -14.53 60.90
C LYS A 638 -16.82 -13.64 61.41
N ILE A 639 -15.61 -14.17 61.49
CA ILE A 639 -14.42 -13.45 62.00
C ILE A 639 -13.19 -13.49 61.08
N GLY A 640 -13.35 -14.00 59.86
CA GLY A 640 -12.31 -13.98 58.82
C GLY A 640 -12.84 -14.47 57.48
N LYS A 641 -12.19 -14.07 56.38
CA LYS A 641 -12.56 -14.42 55.01
C LYS A 641 -11.32 -14.72 54.16
N LEU A 642 -11.43 -15.68 53.25
CA LEU A 642 -10.46 -16.00 52.20
C LEU A 642 -11.19 -16.15 50.87
N ASN A 643 -10.72 -15.49 49.81
CA ASN A 643 -11.28 -15.65 48.47
C ASN A 643 -10.59 -16.80 47.72
N ILE A 644 -11.37 -17.63 47.03
CA ILE A 644 -10.88 -18.76 46.25
C ILE A 644 -11.02 -18.45 44.76
N ILE A 645 -9.89 -18.45 44.06
CA ILE A 645 -9.81 -18.12 42.64
C ILE A 645 -9.57 -19.40 41.84
N SER A 646 -10.57 -19.82 41.08
CA SER A 646 -10.47 -21.01 40.23
C SER A 646 -9.73 -20.69 38.93
N LEU A 647 -8.59 -21.33 38.70
CA LEU A 647 -7.73 -21.10 37.54
C LEU A 647 -7.78 -22.30 36.57
N LYS A 648 -7.89 -22.05 35.27
CA LYS A 648 -7.82 -23.12 34.26
C LYS A 648 -6.36 -23.53 34.04
N ALA A 649 -6.14 -24.78 33.69
CA ALA A 649 -4.79 -25.28 33.38
C ALA A 649 -4.33 -24.68 32.05
N ILE A 650 -3.12 -24.13 32.02
CA ILE A 650 -2.50 -23.54 30.83
C ILE A 650 -1.19 -24.25 30.57
N ALA A 651 -1.04 -24.85 29.39
CA ALA A 651 0.23 -25.42 28.95
C ALA A 651 0.95 -24.44 28.00
N LYS A 652 2.24 -24.22 28.24
CA LYS A 652 3.13 -23.40 27.42
C LYS A 652 4.39 -24.18 27.06
N LYS A 653 4.93 -23.89 25.87
CA LYS A 653 6.20 -24.46 25.40
C LYS A 653 7.22 -23.36 25.28
N VAL A 654 8.47 -23.66 25.62
CA VAL A 654 9.60 -22.76 25.40
C VAL A 654 10.77 -23.55 24.82
N VAL A 655 11.39 -22.98 23.80
CA VAL A 655 12.58 -23.50 23.15
C VAL A 655 13.76 -22.61 23.47
N ILE A 656 14.79 -23.22 24.07
CA ILE A 656 16.06 -22.58 24.39
C ILE A 656 17.00 -22.78 23.21
N VAL A 657 17.52 -21.70 22.66
CA VAL A 657 18.43 -21.71 21.51
C VAL A 657 19.81 -21.26 21.99
N PRO A 658 20.79 -22.17 22.09
CA PRO A 658 22.16 -21.79 22.41
C PRO A 658 22.78 -20.98 21.28
N VAL A 659 23.36 -19.81 21.57
CA VAL A 659 24.09 -18.99 20.59
C VAL A 659 25.58 -18.97 20.94
N ASN A 660 26.43 -19.30 19.97
CA ASN A 660 27.89 -19.39 20.16
C ASN A 660 28.30 -20.29 21.34
N ASN A 661 27.60 -21.40 21.52
CA ASN A 661 27.76 -22.37 22.62
C ASN A 661 27.39 -21.84 24.01
N SER A 662 26.75 -20.68 24.09
CA SER A 662 26.20 -20.14 25.33
C SER A 662 24.89 -20.85 25.63
N ASN A 663 24.74 -21.41 26.83
CA ASN A 663 23.54 -22.16 27.21
C ASN A 663 23.13 -21.83 28.65
N THR A 664 21.90 -22.20 29.02
CA THR A 664 21.37 -22.08 30.39
C THR A 664 20.88 -23.44 30.89
N SER A 665 20.92 -23.66 32.20
CA SER A 665 20.55 -24.94 32.84
C SER A 665 19.07 -25.01 33.24
N ILE A 666 18.19 -24.20 32.63
CA ILE A 666 16.77 -24.13 32.98
C ILE A 666 16.01 -25.39 32.58
N THR A 667 15.19 -25.92 33.50
CA THR A 667 14.33 -27.09 33.25
C THR A 667 12.84 -26.75 33.33
N SER A 668 12.00 -27.64 32.81
CA SER A 668 10.54 -27.54 32.99
C SER A 668 10.14 -27.50 34.47
N GLU A 669 10.84 -28.26 35.33
CA GLU A 669 10.56 -28.32 36.76
C GLU A 669 10.78 -26.96 37.43
N ASP A 670 11.88 -26.28 37.10
CA ASP A 670 12.21 -24.96 37.64
C ASP A 670 11.13 -23.92 37.33
N LEU A 671 10.68 -23.85 36.06
CA LEU A 671 9.62 -22.93 35.64
C LEU A 671 8.26 -23.32 36.23
N ASN A 672 7.98 -24.63 36.32
CA ASN A 672 6.72 -25.12 36.89
C ASN A 672 6.60 -24.81 38.37
N GLN A 673 7.68 -24.85 39.15
CA GLN A 673 7.63 -24.45 40.56
C GLN A 673 7.17 -22.99 40.75
N ILE A 674 7.55 -22.10 39.84
CA ILE A 674 7.16 -20.68 39.89
C ILE A 674 5.73 -20.51 39.37
N PHE A 675 5.45 -20.96 38.15
CA PHE A 675 4.23 -20.63 37.43
C PHE A 675 3.02 -21.51 37.79
N LYS A 676 3.21 -22.60 38.54
CA LYS A 676 2.11 -23.41 39.10
C LYS A 676 1.23 -22.61 40.06
N GLN A 677 1.75 -21.51 40.63
CA GLN A 677 0.95 -20.53 41.37
C GLN A 677 -0.28 -20.05 40.58
N ALA A 678 -0.14 -19.91 39.25
CA ALA A 678 -1.18 -19.47 38.31
C ALA A 678 -1.81 -20.64 37.50
N ASN A 679 -1.58 -21.89 37.90
CA ASN A 679 -1.97 -23.12 37.19
C ASN A 679 -1.43 -23.21 35.74
N VAL A 680 -0.19 -22.75 35.56
CA VAL A 680 0.53 -22.81 34.28
C VAL A 680 1.60 -23.90 34.35
N SER A 681 1.71 -24.70 33.29
CA SER A 681 2.79 -25.66 33.08
C SER A 681 3.61 -25.33 31.83
N TRP A 682 4.92 -25.49 31.94
CA TRP A 682 5.93 -25.25 30.92
C TRP A 682 6.56 -26.56 30.46
N SER A 683 6.75 -26.67 29.15
CA SER A 683 7.60 -27.68 28.52
C SER A 683 8.82 -26.98 27.91
N VAL A 684 9.99 -27.25 28.46
CA VAL A 684 11.27 -26.71 28.00
C VAL A 684 11.95 -27.71 27.06
N THR A 685 12.38 -27.25 25.88
CA THR A 685 13.20 -28.01 24.94
C THR A 685 14.40 -27.19 24.50
N THR A 686 15.53 -27.83 24.19
CA THR A 686 16.74 -27.14 23.72
C THR A 686 16.99 -27.43 22.24
N ALA A 687 17.12 -26.38 21.43
CA ALA A 687 17.47 -26.46 20.02
C ALA A 687 18.97 -26.70 19.82
N PRO A 688 19.41 -27.15 18.64
CA PRO A 688 20.84 -27.21 18.30
C PRO A 688 21.51 -25.84 18.41
N ASN A 689 22.81 -25.83 18.72
CA ASN A 689 23.59 -24.60 18.82
C ASN A 689 23.58 -23.80 17.51
N PHE A 690 23.33 -22.50 17.61
CA PHE A 690 23.36 -21.53 16.53
C PHE A 690 24.63 -20.68 16.58
N THR A 691 25.31 -20.55 15.44
CA THR A 691 26.52 -19.71 15.32
C THR A 691 26.12 -18.38 14.70
N PHE A 692 26.50 -17.28 15.36
CA PHE A 692 26.21 -15.92 14.91
C PHE A 692 27.38 -15.00 15.28
N ASP A 693 27.74 -14.06 14.41
CA ASP A 693 28.82 -13.11 14.69
C ASP A 693 28.29 -11.93 15.50
N LEU A 694 28.61 -11.88 16.78
CA LEU A 694 28.25 -10.76 17.66
C LEU A 694 29.30 -9.67 17.53
N VAL A 695 28.87 -8.44 17.28
CA VAL A 695 29.70 -7.24 17.33
C VAL A 695 30.35 -7.20 18.71
N ASP A 696 31.68 -7.14 18.75
CA ASP A 696 32.51 -7.17 19.98
C ASP A 696 32.40 -8.43 20.88
N GLY A 697 31.65 -9.45 20.46
CA GLY A 697 31.44 -10.69 21.22
C GLY A 697 30.37 -10.59 22.30
N LYS A 698 29.59 -9.51 22.35
CA LYS A 698 28.46 -9.30 23.27
C LYS A 698 27.20 -8.93 22.49
N MET A 699 26.04 -9.09 23.12
CA MET A 699 24.76 -8.65 22.53
C MET A 699 24.48 -7.19 22.90
N GLU A 700 24.17 -6.38 21.90
CA GLU A 700 23.71 -5.01 22.07
C GLU A 700 22.42 -4.94 22.92
N SER A 701 22.44 -4.16 24.01
CA SER A 701 21.28 -3.90 24.85
C SER A 701 20.16 -3.22 24.05
N PRO A 702 18.88 -3.46 24.39
CA PRO A 702 17.75 -2.94 23.63
C PRO A 702 17.70 -1.41 23.65
N GLU A 703 17.46 -0.79 22.49
CA GLU A 703 17.21 0.65 22.38
C GLU A 703 15.79 0.97 22.85
N THR A 704 15.62 1.48 24.07
CA THR A 704 14.28 1.81 24.61
C THR A 704 13.77 3.17 24.14
N THR A 705 13.59 3.34 22.83
CA THR A 705 12.81 4.46 22.26
C THR A 705 11.47 3.97 21.71
N ILE A 706 10.49 4.89 21.59
CA ILE A 706 9.07 4.61 21.29
C ILE A 706 8.87 3.87 19.93
N LEU A 707 9.91 3.72 19.10
CA LEU A 707 9.85 3.17 17.74
C LEU A 707 10.62 1.86 17.50
N ASN A 708 11.49 1.42 18.43
CA ASN A 708 12.27 0.18 18.28
C ASN A 708 12.14 -0.69 19.54
N LYS A 709 11.64 -1.93 19.43
CA LYS A 709 11.52 -2.84 20.59
C LYS A 709 12.75 -3.72 20.79
N TYR A 710 13.55 -3.94 19.75
CA TYR A 710 14.81 -4.69 19.78
C TYR A 710 15.95 -3.83 19.22
N SER A 711 17.18 -4.07 19.67
CA SER A 711 18.37 -3.50 19.02
C SER A 711 18.56 -4.08 17.61
N ASP A 712 19.34 -3.41 16.77
CA ASP A 712 19.55 -3.87 15.40
C ASP A 712 20.31 -5.20 15.36
N GLU A 713 21.24 -5.42 16.28
CA GLU A 713 21.93 -6.71 16.42
C GLU A 713 20.98 -7.84 16.86
N MET A 714 20.04 -7.58 17.80
CA MET A 714 19.00 -8.53 18.18
C MET A 714 18.13 -8.93 16.99
N LYS A 715 17.74 -7.96 16.14
CA LYS A 715 16.95 -8.20 14.92
C LYS A 715 17.72 -9.04 13.92
N LEU A 716 19.02 -8.79 13.75
CA LEU A 716 19.89 -9.56 12.85
C LEU A 716 20.00 -11.02 13.33
N LEU A 717 20.32 -11.24 14.61
CA LEU A 717 20.41 -12.59 15.18
C LEU A 717 19.10 -13.37 15.00
N ARG A 718 17.97 -12.72 15.31
CA ARG A 718 16.61 -13.26 15.11
C ARG A 718 16.40 -13.68 13.66
N ASN A 719 16.66 -12.78 12.72
CA ASN A 719 16.43 -13.01 11.30
C ASN A 719 17.34 -14.12 10.75
N SER A 720 18.60 -14.18 11.18
CA SER A 720 19.53 -15.24 10.77
C SER A 720 19.13 -16.62 11.32
N TYR A 721 18.63 -16.70 12.54
CA TYR A 721 18.12 -17.96 13.09
C TYR A 721 16.89 -18.46 12.30
N ARG A 722 15.98 -17.54 11.95
CA ARG A 722 14.79 -17.81 11.13
C ARG A 722 15.12 -18.39 9.76
N GLU A 723 16.12 -17.85 9.07
CA GLU A 723 16.48 -18.30 7.73
C GLU A 723 17.02 -19.73 7.72
N LYS A 724 17.62 -20.17 8.85
CA LYS A 724 18.23 -21.49 8.98
C LYS A 724 17.25 -22.58 9.43
N ASP A 725 16.29 -22.27 10.28
CA ASP A 725 15.31 -23.24 10.79
C ASP A 725 13.90 -23.03 10.21
N THR A 726 13.56 -23.84 9.21
CA THR A 726 12.24 -23.81 8.55
C THR A 726 11.18 -24.69 9.23
N THR A 727 11.52 -25.43 10.28
CA THR A 727 10.71 -26.52 10.89
C THR A 727 10.26 -26.20 12.31
N TYR A 728 9.65 -25.05 12.46
CA TYR A 728 9.67 -24.33 13.71
C TYR A 728 8.30 -24.45 14.45
N ASP A 729 8.28 -24.62 15.77
CA ASP A 729 7.01 -24.76 16.55
C ASP A 729 6.32 -23.41 16.81
N LYS A 730 5.31 -23.11 15.97
CA LYS A 730 4.48 -21.88 16.02
C LYS A 730 3.79 -21.59 17.35
N GLU A 731 3.66 -22.58 18.22
CA GLU A 731 2.99 -22.44 19.51
C GLU A 731 3.98 -22.30 20.68
N ALA A 732 5.30 -22.30 20.41
CA ALA A 732 6.34 -22.19 21.42
C ALA A 732 6.95 -20.78 21.49
N LEU A 733 7.42 -20.42 22.69
CA LEU A 733 8.25 -19.23 22.93
C LEU A 733 9.72 -19.57 22.67
N TYR A 734 10.51 -18.57 22.28
CA TYR A 734 11.93 -18.72 21.94
C TYR A 734 12.79 -17.85 22.83
N ILE A 735 13.81 -18.45 23.41
CA ILE A 735 14.82 -17.77 24.21
C ILE A 735 16.19 -18.02 23.59
N LEU A 736 16.81 -16.97 23.07
CA LEU A 736 18.17 -17.05 22.52
C LEU A 736 19.16 -16.75 23.63
N VAL A 737 20.03 -17.72 23.90
CA VAL A 737 21.03 -17.63 24.97
C VAL A 737 22.32 -17.08 24.37
N VAL A 738 22.65 -15.85 24.74
CA VAL A 738 23.88 -15.16 24.32
C VAL A 738 24.91 -15.19 25.45
N PRO A 739 26.21 -14.97 25.17
CA PRO A 739 27.23 -14.98 26.23
C PRO A 739 26.92 -13.94 27.32
N GLN A 740 26.78 -12.68 26.92
CA GLN A 740 26.50 -11.53 27.77
C GLN A 740 25.95 -10.36 26.93
N PHE A 741 25.32 -9.39 27.59
CA PHE A 741 24.96 -8.11 26.98
C PHE A 741 26.11 -7.09 27.09
N ASN A 742 26.06 -6.03 26.30
CA ASN A 742 27.01 -4.91 26.41
C ASN A 742 26.85 -4.14 27.73
N ASP A 743 25.64 -4.08 28.31
CA ASP A 743 25.40 -3.70 29.72
C ASP A 743 25.55 -4.94 30.61
N GLY A 744 26.61 -4.96 31.43
CA GLY A 744 26.92 -6.06 32.33
C GLY A 744 25.88 -6.32 33.42
N ASN A 745 24.95 -5.39 33.67
CA ASN A 745 23.86 -5.58 34.64
C ASN A 745 22.60 -6.22 34.02
N GLN A 746 22.52 -6.28 32.68
CA GLN A 746 21.38 -6.84 31.97
C GLN A 746 21.57 -8.37 31.85
N LEU A 747 20.68 -9.14 32.47
CA LEU A 747 20.73 -10.62 32.40
C LEU A 747 19.77 -11.21 31.37
N GLY A 748 18.74 -10.48 30.97
CA GLY A 748 17.81 -10.91 29.94
C GLY A 748 16.90 -9.79 29.48
N TYR A 749 16.29 -9.95 28.32
CA TYR A 749 15.33 -9.02 27.76
C TYR A 749 14.29 -9.76 26.93
N MET A 750 13.02 -9.54 27.26
CA MET A 750 11.89 -9.99 26.47
C MET A 750 10.83 -8.90 26.42
N ALA A 751 10.47 -8.50 25.20
CA ALA A 751 9.41 -7.52 25.00
C ALA A 751 8.06 -8.08 25.49
N LYS A 752 7.26 -7.21 26.12
CA LYS A 752 5.97 -7.60 26.70
C LYS A 752 5.02 -8.15 25.63
N GLY A 753 4.47 -9.33 25.89
CA GLY A 753 3.54 -10.00 24.99
C GLY A 753 4.18 -10.61 23.74
N LYS A 754 5.52 -10.69 23.67
CA LYS A 754 6.25 -11.19 22.50
C LYS A 754 6.75 -12.60 22.73
N ALA A 755 6.87 -13.38 21.64
CA ALA A 755 7.29 -14.78 21.68
C ALA A 755 8.82 -14.97 21.76
N LEU A 756 9.60 -13.90 21.57
CA LEU A 756 11.07 -13.93 21.48
C LEU A 756 11.72 -13.14 22.61
N GLY A 757 12.63 -13.78 23.34
CA GLY A 757 13.50 -13.17 24.34
C GLY A 757 14.96 -13.54 24.15
N PHE A 758 15.83 -12.75 24.79
CA PHE A 758 17.28 -12.91 24.80
C PHE A 758 17.75 -13.01 26.25
N ILE A 759 18.60 -13.97 26.59
CA ILE A 759 19.15 -14.09 27.94
C ILE A 759 20.66 -14.28 27.89
N SER A 760 21.37 -13.75 28.88
CA SER A 760 22.78 -14.07 29.09
C SER A 760 22.91 -15.49 29.62
N SER A 761 23.99 -16.18 29.29
CA SER A 761 24.36 -17.46 29.92
C SER A 761 24.53 -17.38 31.45
N ALA A 762 24.70 -16.18 32.01
CA ALA A 762 24.75 -15.95 33.45
C ALA A 762 23.36 -15.81 34.12
N ALA A 763 22.27 -15.81 33.35
CA ALA A 763 20.91 -15.64 33.87
C ALA A 763 20.48 -16.82 34.75
N ASP A 764 19.95 -16.52 35.94
CA ASP A 764 19.38 -17.51 36.85
C ASP A 764 17.93 -17.86 36.47
N VAL A 765 17.38 -18.90 37.12
CA VAL A 765 16.00 -19.38 36.90
C VAL A 765 14.98 -18.24 37.02
N LYS A 766 15.18 -17.36 38.00
CA LYS A 766 14.29 -16.23 38.24
C LYS A 766 14.35 -15.24 37.07
N SER A 767 15.52 -14.90 36.58
CA SER A 767 15.68 -13.99 35.44
C SER A 767 15.00 -14.54 34.19
N VAL A 768 15.17 -15.84 33.91
CA VAL A 768 14.47 -16.49 32.80
C VAL A 768 12.94 -16.46 32.98
N ALA A 769 12.46 -16.78 34.19
CA ALA A 769 11.04 -16.72 34.50
C ALA A 769 10.47 -15.28 34.46
N HIS A 770 11.27 -14.28 34.83
CA HIS A 770 10.92 -12.86 34.73
C HIS A 770 10.71 -12.44 33.28
N GLU A 771 11.64 -12.79 32.40
CA GLU A 771 11.53 -12.50 30.97
C GLU A 771 10.35 -13.25 30.33
N LEU A 772 10.16 -14.53 30.65
CA LEU A 772 8.98 -15.28 30.22
C LEU A 772 7.68 -14.69 30.77
N GLY A 773 7.70 -14.07 31.95
CA GLY A 773 6.58 -13.31 32.51
C GLY A 773 6.19 -12.12 31.63
N HIS A 774 7.19 -11.37 31.13
CA HIS A 774 6.95 -10.31 30.12
C HIS A 774 6.41 -10.90 28.82
N GLY A 775 7.07 -11.89 28.24
CA GLY A 775 6.69 -12.44 26.94
C GLY A 775 5.35 -13.16 26.93
N ALA A 776 5.18 -14.15 27.80
CA ALA A 776 4.03 -15.05 27.80
C ALA A 776 2.73 -14.42 28.31
N PHE A 777 2.85 -13.49 29.28
CA PHE A 777 1.73 -12.96 30.04
C PHE A 777 1.69 -11.42 30.11
N ALA A 778 2.65 -10.73 29.48
CA ALA A 778 2.77 -9.27 29.50
C ALA A 778 2.81 -8.69 30.92
N TYR A 779 3.41 -9.39 31.87
CA TYR A 779 3.52 -8.90 33.25
C TYR A 779 4.25 -7.56 33.31
N LYS A 780 3.88 -6.72 34.30
CA LYS A 780 4.52 -5.43 34.53
C LYS A 780 5.44 -5.54 35.74
N HIS A 781 6.50 -4.73 35.76
CA HIS A 781 7.31 -4.52 36.96
C HIS A 781 6.45 -3.97 38.09
N THR A 782 6.80 -4.32 39.34
CA THR A 782 6.14 -3.80 40.55
C THR A 782 6.59 -2.39 40.93
N PHE A 783 7.69 -1.91 40.36
CA PHE A 783 8.19 -0.54 40.52
C PHE A 783 7.69 0.37 39.38
N PRO A 784 7.52 1.69 39.62
CA PRO A 784 7.88 2.42 40.84
C PRO A 784 6.86 2.32 41.99
N LEU A 785 5.75 1.60 41.81
CA LEU A 785 4.67 1.50 42.80
C LEU A 785 5.14 0.99 44.18
N VAL A 786 6.03 0.00 44.17
CA VAL A 786 6.88 -0.35 45.33
C VAL A 786 8.33 -0.20 44.91
N GLU A 787 9.18 0.25 45.82
CA GLU A 787 10.60 0.48 45.54
C GLU A 787 11.27 -0.77 44.96
N LYS A 788 12.06 -0.57 43.90
CA LYS A 788 12.80 -1.59 43.19
C LYS A 788 13.68 -2.40 44.16
N GLY A 789 13.56 -3.72 44.12
CA GLY A 789 14.31 -4.66 44.95
C GLY A 789 13.67 -5.00 46.29
N LYS A 790 12.53 -4.41 46.64
CA LYS A 790 11.90 -4.58 47.97
C LYS A 790 10.82 -5.65 48.02
N THR A 791 10.26 -6.06 46.88
CA THR A 791 9.20 -7.07 46.87
C THR A 791 9.73 -8.47 46.58
N TYR A 792 8.99 -9.47 47.06
CA TYR A 792 9.20 -10.87 46.72
C TYR A 792 8.49 -11.29 45.41
N ASN A 793 8.00 -10.33 44.61
CA ASN A 793 7.29 -10.61 43.37
C ASN A 793 8.26 -11.02 42.25
N LEU A 794 7.86 -11.94 41.37
CA LEU A 794 8.65 -12.36 40.21
C LEU A 794 9.09 -11.18 39.33
N MET A 795 8.24 -10.16 39.21
CA MET A 795 8.47 -8.98 38.36
C MET A 795 9.24 -7.86 39.05
N ASP A 796 9.81 -8.13 40.22
CA ASP A 796 10.78 -7.25 40.88
C ASP A 796 12.21 -7.72 40.57
N TYR A 797 13.21 -6.86 40.77
CA TYR A 797 14.62 -7.26 40.74
C TYR A 797 15.13 -7.77 42.10
N GLY A 798 14.27 -7.83 43.13
CA GLY A 798 14.53 -8.55 44.38
C GLY A 798 14.69 -10.07 44.19
N SER A 799 14.85 -10.85 45.26
CA SER A 799 15.12 -12.31 45.15
C SER A 799 13.88 -13.22 45.09
N GLY A 800 12.67 -12.67 45.18
CA GLY A 800 11.45 -13.47 45.23
C GLY A 800 10.90 -13.92 43.87
N SER A 801 10.03 -14.92 43.89
CA SER A 801 9.37 -15.51 42.71
C SER A 801 7.85 -15.64 42.87
N MET A 802 7.26 -14.92 43.84
CA MET A 802 5.83 -14.98 44.09
C MET A 802 5.04 -14.26 42.99
N LEU A 803 3.87 -14.80 42.66
CA LEU A 803 2.90 -14.15 41.78
C LEU A 803 1.71 -13.66 42.62
N ILE A 804 1.16 -12.50 42.27
CA ILE A 804 -0.02 -11.90 42.92
C ILE A 804 -1.30 -12.17 42.12
N LEU A 805 -2.46 -11.90 42.71
CA LEU A 805 -3.79 -12.10 42.12
C LEU A 805 -3.89 -11.54 40.69
N GLU A 806 -3.45 -10.29 40.50
CA GLU A 806 -3.49 -9.62 39.19
C GLU A 806 -2.72 -10.42 38.13
N GLN A 807 -1.56 -10.96 38.49
CA GLN A 807 -0.72 -11.76 37.59
C GLN A 807 -1.38 -13.12 37.30
N TRP A 808 -1.96 -13.79 38.30
CA TRP A 808 -2.71 -15.03 38.08
C TRP A 808 -3.87 -14.81 37.11
N GLN A 809 -4.67 -13.77 37.32
CA GLN A 809 -5.79 -13.42 36.45
C GLN A 809 -5.32 -13.05 35.05
N LYS A 810 -4.21 -12.32 34.94
CA LYS A 810 -3.63 -11.93 33.65
C LYS A 810 -3.13 -13.13 32.86
N ALA A 811 -2.54 -14.13 33.51
CA ALA A 811 -2.19 -15.39 32.85
C ALA A 811 -3.41 -16.12 32.27
N GLN A 812 -4.58 -16.00 32.92
CA GLN A 812 -5.83 -16.64 32.48
C GLN A 812 -6.56 -15.88 31.37
N LYS A 813 -6.24 -14.59 31.14
CA LYS A 813 -6.74 -13.85 29.98
C LYS A 813 -6.04 -14.42 28.73
N LYS A 814 -6.79 -14.67 27.64
CA LYS A 814 -6.18 -15.08 26.36
C LYS A 814 -5.20 -13.97 25.93
N PRO A 815 -3.89 -14.24 25.86
CA PRO A 815 -3.00 -13.29 25.21
C PRO A 815 -3.37 -13.20 23.73
N GLU A 816 -3.23 -12.00 23.17
CA GLU A 816 -3.35 -11.73 21.75
C GLU A 816 -2.46 -12.72 20.96
N ASN A 817 -2.92 -13.11 19.77
CA ASN A 817 -2.43 -14.27 19.04
C ASN A 817 -0.89 -14.37 18.96
N PHE A 818 -0.35 -15.46 19.51
CA PHE A 818 1.05 -15.85 19.33
C PHE A 818 1.26 -16.36 17.90
N ASN A 819 2.19 -15.75 17.15
CA ASN A 819 2.88 -16.40 16.04
C ASN A 819 4.33 -15.93 15.94
N TRP A 820 5.15 -16.80 15.40
CA TRP A 820 6.59 -17.01 15.58
C TRP A 820 7.56 -15.87 15.23
N PHE A 821 7.13 -14.74 14.66
CA PHE A 821 7.87 -13.47 14.72
C PHE A 821 6.85 -12.35 14.66
N ASP A 822 6.69 -11.61 15.75
CA ASP A 822 5.88 -10.40 15.78
C ASP A 822 6.42 -9.37 14.78
N ASP A 823 5.73 -9.24 13.63
CA ASP A 823 5.97 -8.27 12.55
C ASP A 823 5.71 -6.81 12.97
N GLU A 824 5.56 -6.53 14.26
CA GLU A 824 5.32 -5.17 14.76
C GLU A 824 6.57 -4.28 14.74
N ASP A 825 7.77 -4.85 14.55
CA ASP A 825 8.96 -4.09 14.17
C ASP A 825 9.17 -4.06 12.62
N ASP A 826 8.27 -4.68 11.85
CA ASP A 826 8.16 -4.54 10.38
C ASP A 826 6.95 -3.64 10.01
N GLY A 827 6.70 -2.62 10.84
CA GLY A 827 5.86 -1.47 10.54
C GLY A 827 6.45 -0.50 9.50
N SER A 828 7.45 -0.92 8.75
CA SER A 828 7.93 -0.26 7.52
C SER A 828 8.08 -1.27 6.39
N MET A 829 7.16 -1.21 5.43
CA MET A 829 7.25 -1.79 4.07
C MET A 829 7.45 -3.32 3.95
N PHE A 830 6.35 -4.06 3.94
CA PHE A 830 6.31 -5.41 3.37
C PHE A 830 6.50 -5.38 1.85
N GLY A 831 7.67 -5.82 1.39
CA GLY A 831 7.90 -6.25 0.01
C GLY A 831 7.27 -7.62 -0.25
N SER A 832 5.98 -7.65 -0.64
CA SER A 832 5.33 -8.87 -1.13
C SER A 832 4.05 -8.59 -1.94
N ASP A 833 4.10 -7.79 -3.00
CA ASP A 833 2.91 -7.67 -3.87
C ASP A 833 3.11 -7.73 -5.40
N ARG A 834 4.33 -7.89 -5.92
CA ARG A 834 4.48 -8.01 -7.40
C ARG A 834 3.98 -9.34 -7.97
N SER A 835 4.05 -10.45 -7.24
CA SER A 835 3.70 -11.79 -7.77
C SER A 835 2.20 -12.09 -7.78
N ALA A 836 1.46 -11.57 -6.80
CA ALA A 836 0.00 -11.65 -6.75
C ALA A 836 -0.63 -10.64 -7.72
N GLU A 837 -0.11 -9.41 -7.77
CA GLU A 837 -0.49 -8.40 -8.76
C GLU A 837 -0.27 -8.91 -10.20
N THR A 838 0.86 -9.57 -10.46
CA THR A 838 1.12 -10.20 -11.78
C THR A 838 0.10 -11.29 -12.10
N ALA A 839 -0.26 -12.13 -11.12
CA ALA A 839 -1.27 -13.17 -11.32
C ALA A 839 -2.65 -12.56 -11.66
N PHE A 840 -3.11 -11.55 -10.91
CA PHE A 840 -4.39 -10.90 -11.16
C PHE A 840 -4.40 -10.09 -12.46
N THR A 841 -3.29 -9.45 -12.81
CA THR A 841 -3.13 -8.70 -14.06
C THR A 841 -3.30 -9.63 -15.27
N ILE A 842 -2.67 -10.81 -15.24
CA ILE A 842 -2.76 -11.78 -16.33
C ILE A 842 -4.17 -12.37 -16.44
N LEU A 843 -4.82 -12.73 -15.33
CA LEU A 843 -6.20 -13.20 -15.33
C LEU A 843 -7.16 -12.16 -15.92
N THR A 844 -6.95 -10.88 -15.58
CA THR A 844 -7.74 -9.75 -16.10
C THR A 844 -7.50 -9.55 -17.60
N ALA A 845 -6.25 -9.65 -18.05
CA ALA A 845 -5.89 -9.55 -19.47
C ALA A 845 -6.51 -10.68 -20.30
N ILE A 846 -6.48 -11.93 -19.81
CA ILE A 846 -7.14 -13.08 -20.45
C ILE A 846 -8.64 -12.82 -20.59
N LYS A 847 -9.29 -12.36 -19.52
CA LYS A 847 -10.73 -12.06 -19.50
C LYS A 847 -11.09 -10.95 -20.49
N LEU A 848 -10.32 -9.86 -20.51
CA LEU A 848 -10.52 -8.73 -21.41
C LEU A 848 -10.35 -9.13 -22.88
N ALA A 849 -9.30 -9.91 -23.18
CA ALA A 849 -9.01 -10.43 -24.51
C ALA A 849 -10.07 -11.42 -25.01
N TYR A 850 -10.56 -12.30 -24.12
CA TYR A 850 -11.69 -13.19 -24.41
C TYR A 850 -12.94 -12.38 -24.80
N LYS A 851 -13.29 -11.35 -24.00
CA LYS A 851 -14.47 -10.48 -24.23
C LYS A 851 -14.37 -9.65 -25.51
N LYS A 852 -13.22 -9.02 -25.75
CA LYS A 852 -13.00 -8.17 -26.94
C LYS A 852 -12.73 -8.98 -28.22
N GLY A 853 -12.41 -10.26 -28.11
CA GLY A 853 -11.92 -11.06 -29.24
C GLY A 853 -10.57 -10.59 -29.75
N THR A 854 -9.75 -10.02 -28.86
CA THR A 854 -8.42 -9.51 -29.18
C THR A 854 -7.34 -10.46 -28.69
N THR A 855 -6.13 -10.27 -29.17
CA THR A 855 -4.94 -11.00 -28.76
C THR A 855 -4.24 -10.25 -27.62
N LEU A 856 -3.68 -10.96 -26.64
CA LEU A 856 -2.89 -10.39 -25.54
C LEU A 856 -1.42 -10.82 -25.64
N THR A 857 -0.52 -9.94 -25.22
CA THR A 857 0.93 -10.22 -25.20
C THR A 857 1.30 -11.08 -24.00
N VAL A 858 2.05 -12.15 -24.24
CA VAL A 858 2.54 -13.07 -23.19
C VAL A 858 3.93 -12.59 -22.72
N PRO A 859 4.18 -12.46 -21.40
CA PRO A 859 5.48 -12.02 -20.86
C PRO A 859 6.67 -12.88 -21.33
N GLN A 860 7.87 -12.29 -21.34
CA GLN A 860 9.11 -13.02 -21.63
C GLN A 860 9.60 -13.78 -20.38
N GLY A 861 9.74 -15.10 -20.52
CA GLY A 861 10.33 -15.95 -19.49
C GLY A 861 11.86 -16.05 -19.60
N ASN A 862 12.50 -16.39 -18.48
CA ASN A 862 13.95 -16.42 -18.30
C ASN A 862 14.55 -17.84 -18.24
N LYS A 863 13.73 -18.91 -18.20
CA LYS A 863 14.22 -20.29 -18.06
C LYS A 863 14.58 -20.97 -19.39
N LYS A 864 15.71 -21.70 -19.40
CA LYS A 864 16.15 -22.53 -20.53
C LYS A 864 15.61 -23.96 -20.46
N CYS A 865 15.04 -24.47 -21.55
CA CYS A 865 14.45 -25.81 -21.62
C CYS A 865 14.85 -26.58 -22.89
N ASN A 866 14.85 -27.91 -22.81
CA ASN A 866 15.14 -28.78 -23.95
C ASN A 866 13.96 -28.82 -24.95
N THR A 867 14.27 -28.72 -26.24
CA THR A 867 13.30 -28.75 -27.35
C THR A 867 12.53 -30.07 -27.38
N GLY A 868 11.20 -30.00 -27.22
CA GLY A 868 10.29 -31.14 -27.38
C GLY A 868 9.30 -31.39 -26.22
N ALA A 869 9.48 -30.74 -25.06
CA ALA A 869 8.56 -30.82 -23.92
C ALA A 869 7.92 -29.46 -23.61
N ILE A 870 6.65 -29.44 -23.19
CA ILE A 870 5.95 -28.21 -22.73
C ILE A 870 6.75 -27.64 -21.56
N CYS A 871 7.35 -26.46 -21.75
CA CYS A 871 8.10 -25.85 -20.67
C CYS A 871 7.22 -24.93 -19.82
N ARG A 872 7.33 -25.06 -18.50
CA ARG A 872 6.48 -24.35 -17.54
C ARG A 872 7.34 -23.42 -16.70
N GLU A 873 7.18 -22.12 -16.91
CA GLU A 873 7.76 -21.08 -16.06
C GLU A 873 6.65 -20.41 -15.24
N LEU A 874 6.76 -20.48 -13.91
CA LEU A 874 5.84 -19.79 -13.00
C LEU A 874 6.14 -18.30 -13.05
N ILE A 875 5.16 -17.49 -13.42
CA ILE A 875 5.32 -16.03 -13.55
C ILE A 875 4.39 -15.23 -12.63
N GLY A 876 3.39 -15.88 -12.03
CA GLY A 876 2.50 -15.24 -11.06
C GLY A 876 1.96 -16.26 -10.07
N LYS A 877 1.84 -15.87 -8.81
CA LYS A 877 1.28 -16.71 -7.75
C LYS A 877 0.50 -15.84 -6.76
N ALA A 878 -0.74 -16.23 -6.50
CA ALA A 878 -1.57 -15.66 -5.44
C ALA A 878 -2.00 -16.79 -4.48
N THR A 879 -2.07 -16.51 -3.19
CA THR A 879 -2.46 -17.47 -2.14
C THR A 879 -3.56 -16.89 -1.28
N ASN A 880 -4.51 -17.72 -0.82
CA ASN A 880 -5.67 -17.31 -0.02
C ASN A 880 -6.42 -16.10 -0.62
N CYS A 881 -6.74 -16.16 -1.91
CA CYS A 881 -7.33 -15.03 -2.64
C CYS A 881 -8.72 -15.34 -3.19
N TYR A 882 -9.52 -14.30 -3.40
CA TYR A 882 -10.86 -14.40 -3.96
C TYR A 882 -10.85 -13.92 -5.41
N VAL A 883 -11.30 -14.78 -6.34
CA VAL A 883 -11.45 -14.43 -7.75
C VAL A 883 -12.84 -14.84 -8.22
N GLY A 884 -13.61 -13.91 -8.77
CA GLY A 884 -14.97 -14.17 -9.24
C GLY A 884 -15.95 -14.65 -8.16
N GLY A 885 -15.75 -14.24 -6.90
CA GLY A 885 -16.58 -14.64 -5.75
C GLY A 885 -16.28 -16.04 -5.20
N VAL A 886 -15.17 -16.66 -5.62
CA VAL A 886 -14.73 -17.99 -5.15
C VAL A 886 -13.38 -17.86 -4.46
N GLN A 887 -13.24 -18.46 -3.28
CA GLN A 887 -11.98 -18.54 -2.55
C GLN A 887 -11.06 -19.61 -3.16
N TYR A 888 -9.80 -19.24 -3.38
CA TYR A 888 -8.75 -20.10 -3.88
C TYR A 888 -7.60 -20.13 -2.87
N ASP A 889 -7.25 -21.33 -2.40
CA ASP A 889 -6.07 -21.53 -1.55
C ASP A 889 -4.79 -21.09 -2.27
N PHE A 890 -4.74 -21.31 -3.59
CA PHE A 890 -3.72 -20.79 -4.48
C PHE A 890 -4.24 -20.57 -5.90
N ILE A 891 -3.60 -19.64 -6.61
CA ILE A 891 -3.67 -19.46 -8.06
C ILE A 891 -2.25 -19.32 -8.57
N GLU A 892 -1.86 -20.15 -9.53
CA GLU A 892 -0.53 -20.11 -10.14
C GLU A 892 -0.68 -19.92 -11.65
N ILE A 893 0.11 -19.00 -12.21
CA ILE A 893 0.16 -18.69 -13.64
C ILE A 893 1.49 -19.15 -14.19
N TYR A 894 1.45 -20.05 -15.17
CA TYR A 894 2.60 -20.54 -15.90
C TYR A 894 2.54 -20.12 -17.37
N ILE A 895 3.69 -19.98 -18.00
CA ILE A 895 3.83 -19.76 -19.45
C ILE A 895 4.81 -20.75 -20.07
N ASP A 896 4.72 -20.92 -21.39
CA ASP A 896 5.77 -21.54 -22.20
C ASP A 896 6.69 -20.46 -22.79
N PRO A 897 7.94 -20.32 -22.29
CA PRO A 897 8.83 -19.23 -22.70
C PRO A 897 9.32 -19.32 -24.15
N TYR A 898 9.09 -20.45 -24.84
CA TYR A 898 9.58 -20.74 -26.20
C TYR A 898 8.50 -20.73 -27.28
N LYS A 899 7.23 -20.64 -26.90
CA LYS A 899 6.14 -20.67 -27.86
C LYS A 899 5.98 -19.32 -28.56
N LEU A 900 6.20 -19.29 -29.88
CA LEU A 900 6.10 -18.10 -30.73
C LEU A 900 4.90 -18.22 -31.70
N PRO A 901 4.21 -17.11 -32.02
CA PRO A 901 4.39 -15.74 -31.48
C PRO A 901 4.00 -15.63 -29.99
N ARG A 902 4.59 -14.69 -29.24
CA ARG A 902 4.33 -14.44 -27.80
C ARG A 902 2.99 -13.75 -27.55
N THR A 903 1.94 -14.38 -28.03
CA THR A 903 0.61 -13.82 -28.07
C THR A 903 -0.40 -14.91 -27.84
N ALA A 904 -1.38 -14.65 -26.98
CA ALA A 904 -2.49 -15.57 -26.72
C ALA A 904 -3.80 -14.95 -27.19
N SER A 905 -4.61 -15.73 -27.90
CA SER A 905 -5.96 -15.38 -28.37
C SER A 905 -7.00 -16.25 -27.65
N PRO A 906 -7.49 -15.86 -26.46
CA PRO A 906 -8.25 -16.76 -25.59
C PRO A 906 -9.65 -17.12 -26.09
N ARG A 907 -10.22 -16.33 -27.00
CA ARG A 907 -11.60 -16.53 -27.49
C ARG A 907 -11.72 -17.90 -28.18
N ASN A 908 -12.59 -18.75 -27.64
CA ASN A 908 -12.78 -20.15 -28.03
C ASN A 908 -11.57 -21.09 -27.81
N ARG A 909 -10.51 -20.64 -27.12
CA ARG A 909 -9.27 -21.41 -26.90
C ARG A 909 -8.83 -21.50 -25.44
N ILE A 910 -9.78 -21.39 -24.51
CA ILE A 910 -9.58 -21.76 -23.09
C ILE A 910 -10.08 -23.19 -22.95
N ALA A 911 -9.35 -24.11 -22.32
CA ALA A 911 -9.78 -25.50 -22.08
C ALA A 911 -9.28 -26.01 -20.72
N ILE A 912 -9.83 -27.12 -20.23
CA ILE A 912 -9.21 -27.86 -19.11
C ILE A 912 -8.22 -28.84 -19.74
N GLY A 913 -6.96 -28.71 -19.35
CA GLY A 913 -5.90 -29.67 -19.67
C GLY A 913 -5.50 -30.47 -18.43
N THR A 914 -4.62 -31.43 -18.65
CA THR A 914 -4.05 -32.30 -17.62
C THR A 914 -2.54 -32.18 -17.60
N TYR A 915 -1.97 -32.05 -16.41
CA TYR A 915 -0.54 -32.03 -16.16
C TYR A 915 -0.12 -33.31 -15.44
N ASP A 916 0.81 -34.04 -16.03
CA ASP A 916 1.54 -35.13 -15.38
C ASP A 916 2.90 -34.58 -14.88
N PRO A 917 3.12 -34.51 -13.55
CA PRO A 917 4.38 -34.05 -12.99
C PRO A 917 5.55 -35.04 -13.15
N GLY A 918 5.31 -36.27 -13.59
CA GLY A 918 6.29 -37.35 -13.57
C GLY A 918 6.63 -37.82 -12.14
N HIS A 919 7.39 -38.91 -12.03
CA HIS A 919 7.86 -39.50 -10.76
C HIS A 919 6.75 -39.87 -9.74
N GLY A 920 5.64 -40.45 -10.21
CA GLY A 920 4.60 -41.01 -9.32
C GLY A 920 3.67 -39.98 -8.68
N GLY A 921 3.73 -38.71 -9.11
CA GLY A 921 2.76 -37.69 -8.70
C GLY A 921 1.41 -37.86 -9.39
N ALA A 922 0.32 -37.54 -8.69
CA ALA A 922 -1.02 -37.58 -9.26
C ALA A 922 -1.17 -36.54 -10.39
N ILE A 923 -1.86 -36.93 -11.48
CA ILE A 923 -2.25 -36.04 -12.57
C ILE A 923 -3.08 -34.87 -12.01
N LYS A 924 -2.70 -33.65 -12.35
CA LYS A 924 -3.37 -32.42 -11.88
C LYS A 924 -4.08 -31.74 -13.04
N ASN A 925 -5.28 -31.23 -12.80
CA ASN A 925 -6.00 -30.45 -13.80
C ASN A 925 -5.47 -29.01 -13.84
N GLU A 926 -5.35 -28.43 -15.04
CA GLU A 926 -4.97 -27.03 -15.26
C GLU A 926 -5.86 -26.40 -16.33
N ILE A 927 -5.99 -25.07 -16.33
CA ILE A 927 -6.68 -24.35 -17.41
C ILE A 927 -5.65 -23.93 -18.43
N VAL A 928 -5.84 -24.36 -19.66
CA VAL A 928 -4.95 -24.08 -20.79
C VAL A 928 -5.57 -22.96 -21.63
N VAL A 929 -4.79 -21.92 -21.91
CA VAL A 929 -5.17 -20.81 -22.78
C VAL A 929 -4.28 -20.81 -24.02
N ASP A 930 -4.90 -20.93 -25.19
CA ASP A 930 -4.29 -20.88 -26.53
C ASP A 930 -3.09 -21.84 -26.67
N ASP A 931 -3.37 -23.15 -26.60
CA ASP A 931 -2.40 -24.24 -26.71
C ASP A 931 -1.21 -24.15 -25.73
N HIS A 932 -1.44 -23.88 -24.44
CA HIS A 932 -0.40 -23.78 -23.40
C HIS A 932 0.52 -22.55 -23.52
N GLN A 933 0.11 -21.52 -24.27
CA GLN A 933 0.72 -20.18 -24.17
C GLN A 933 0.66 -19.66 -22.73
N ILE A 934 -0.49 -19.86 -22.07
CA ILE A 934 -0.67 -19.59 -20.63
C ILE A 934 -1.39 -20.78 -19.99
N MET A 935 -0.95 -21.17 -18.80
CA MET A 935 -1.54 -22.24 -17.98
C MET A 935 -1.89 -21.68 -16.60
N VAL A 936 -3.15 -21.85 -16.18
CA VAL A 936 -3.64 -21.39 -14.87
C VAL A 936 -3.97 -22.59 -14.00
N ARG A 937 -3.33 -22.66 -12.84
CA ARG A 937 -3.51 -23.76 -11.89
C ARG A 937 -4.18 -23.26 -10.61
N VAL A 938 -5.18 -24.02 -10.18
CA VAL A 938 -6.01 -23.77 -8.99
C VAL A 938 -6.31 -25.10 -8.29
N PRO A 939 -6.80 -25.11 -7.03
CA PRO A 939 -7.29 -26.32 -6.38
C PRO A 939 -8.28 -27.09 -7.26
N GLN A 940 -8.18 -28.42 -7.27
CA GLN A 940 -8.91 -29.29 -8.20
C GLN A 940 -10.44 -29.10 -8.13
N GLY A 941 -11.00 -28.89 -6.93
CA GLY A 941 -12.43 -28.61 -6.74
C GLY A 941 -12.88 -27.21 -7.18
N ARG A 942 -11.98 -26.35 -7.67
CA ARG A 942 -12.25 -24.96 -8.06
C ARG A 942 -11.93 -24.66 -9.53
N ILE A 943 -11.54 -25.67 -10.31
CA ILE A 943 -11.11 -25.49 -11.70
C ILE A 943 -12.23 -25.01 -12.63
N ASP A 944 -13.43 -25.56 -12.51
CA ASP A 944 -14.57 -25.12 -13.33
C ASP A 944 -14.95 -23.67 -13.02
N ASN A 945 -14.88 -23.25 -11.76
CA ASN A 945 -15.13 -21.87 -11.36
C ASN A 945 -14.15 -20.90 -12.03
N MET A 946 -12.86 -21.25 -12.06
CA MET A 946 -11.84 -20.41 -12.70
C MET A 946 -12.01 -20.39 -14.23
N ARG A 947 -12.33 -21.54 -14.83
CA ARG A 947 -12.61 -21.62 -16.27
C ARG A 947 -13.83 -20.78 -16.67
N LEU A 948 -14.88 -20.78 -15.86
CA LEU A 948 -16.08 -19.98 -16.06
C LEU A 948 -15.81 -18.49 -15.87
N PHE A 949 -15.02 -18.12 -14.84
CA PHE A 949 -14.58 -16.75 -14.61
C PHE A 949 -13.84 -16.15 -15.82
N LEU A 950 -12.96 -16.93 -16.46
CA LEU A 950 -12.19 -16.49 -17.62
C LEU A 950 -13.01 -16.42 -18.93
N ARG A 951 -14.15 -17.12 -19.01
CA ARG A 951 -15.02 -17.19 -20.20
C ARG A 951 -16.26 -16.29 -20.15
N ASP A 952 -16.51 -15.61 -19.04
CA ASP A 952 -17.64 -14.68 -18.85
C ASP A 952 -19.02 -15.24 -19.28
N THR A 953 -19.32 -16.51 -18.96
CA THR A 953 -20.63 -17.14 -19.20
C THR A 953 -21.61 -16.97 -18.04
N PHE A 954 -21.22 -16.31 -16.95
CA PHE A 954 -22.16 -15.86 -15.92
C PHE A 954 -22.67 -14.46 -16.30
N MET A 955 -23.88 -14.37 -16.86
CA MET A 955 -24.67 -13.16 -16.68
C MET A 955 -25.03 -13.09 -15.19
N TYR A 956 -24.24 -12.32 -14.42
CA TYR A 956 -24.62 -11.92 -13.06
C TYR A 956 -25.86 -11.03 -13.19
N LYS A 957 -27.04 -11.58 -12.92
CA LYS A 957 -28.24 -10.76 -12.73
C LYS A 957 -28.17 -10.18 -11.33
N ASN A 958 -28.19 -8.85 -11.25
CA ASN A 958 -28.32 -8.04 -10.03
C ASN A 958 -27.02 -7.85 -9.23
N LEU A 959 -26.93 -6.69 -8.58
CA LEU A 959 -25.81 -6.24 -7.78
C LEU A 959 -26.23 -6.17 -6.31
N MET A 960 -25.45 -6.79 -5.41
CA MET A 960 -25.65 -6.64 -3.97
C MET A 960 -24.75 -5.52 -3.41
N VAL A 961 -25.30 -4.63 -2.60
CA VAL A 961 -24.59 -3.50 -2.00
C VAL A 961 -24.65 -3.62 -0.48
N PHE A 962 -23.49 -3.68 0.16
CA PHE A 962 -23.37 -3.71 1.63
C PHE A 962 -22.90 -2.35 2.16
N CYS A 963 -23.65 -1.77 3.08
CA CYS A 963 -23.29 -0.53 3.80
C CYS A 963 -23.14 -0.85 5.29
N ASN A 964 -21.91 -0.94 5.80
CA ASN A 964 -21.65 -1.21 7.21
C ASN A 964 -21.90 0.03 8.09
N GLY A 965 -21.92 -0.15 9.40
CA GLY A 965 -22.02 0.93 10.39
C GLY A 965 -20.72 1.24 11.11
N TYR A 966 -20.84 1.70 12.35
CA TYR A 966 -19.71 2.10 13.19
C TYR A 966 -18.71 0.96 13.42
N ARG A 967 -17.40 1.28 13.40
CA ARG A 967 -16.26 0.37 13.51
C ARG A 967 -15.54 0.69 14.81
N PRO A 968 -15.60 -0.15 15.85
CA PRO A 968 -14.91 0.13 17.10
C PRO A 968 -13.41 -0.21 17.05
N ILE A 969 -12.57 0.60 17.71
CA ILE A 969 -11.15 0.32 17.97
C ILE A 969 -11.05 -0.59 19.21
N VAL A 970 -11.14 -1.92 19.01
CA VAL A 970 -10.86 -3.04 19.95
C VAL A 970 -11.64 -3.18 21.30
N ASN A 971 -12.02 -4.44 21.59
CA ASN A 971 -12.59 -5.08 22.80
C ASN A 971 -12.99 -4.22 24.03
N PHE A 972 -14.30 -4.03 24.20
CA PHE A 972 -14.95 -3.32 25.32
C PHE A 972 -15.12 -4.15 26.61
N ASN A 973 -14.05 -4.76 27.14
CA ASN A 973 -14.13 -5.54 28.39
C ASN A 973 -13.36 -4.95 29.59
N ASP A 974 -12.56 -3.91 29.43
CA ASP A 974 -11.83 -3.28 30.53
C ASP A 974 -12.20 -1.79 30.56
N GLY A 975 -12.92 -1.35 31.61
CA GLY A 975 -13.54 -0.03 31.77
C GLY A 975 -12.59 1.17 31.81
N GLN A 976 -11.83 1.40 30.74
CA GLN A 976 -11.07 2.63 30.52
C GLN A 976 -11.97 3.75 29.99
N LEU A 977 -11.83 4.95 30.55
CA LEU A 977 -12.43 6.18 30.02
C LEU A 977 -11.72 6.52 28.69
N VAL A 978 -12.43 6.33 27.58
CA VAL A 978 -11.89 6.51 26.23
C VAL A 978 -11.99 7.99 25.82
N ASN A 979 -10.84 8.58 25.50
CA ASN A 979 -10.76 9.93 24.92
C ASN A 979 -11.18 9.88 23.42
N SER A 980 -11.77 10.93 22.88
CA SER A 980 -12.32 10.99 21.50
C SER A 980 -11.28 10.83 20.36
N SER A 981 -10.02 10.58 20.69
CA SER A 981 -8.89 10.34 19.78
C SER A 981 -8.76 8.89 19.29
N MET A 982 -9.69 8.01 19.67
CA MET A 982 -9.67 6.57 19.39
C MET A 982 -10.82 6.10 18.49
N GLU A 983 -11.34 6.95 17.60
CA GLU A 983 -12.26 6.51 16.54
C GLU A 983 -11.50 6.38 15.21
N TYR A 984 -11.92 5.44 14.34
CA TYR A 984 -11.41 5.42 12.98
C TYR A 984 -11.81 6.71 12.25
N ALA A 985 -11.05 7.07 11.21
CA ALA A 985 -11.47 8.16 10.34
C ALA A 985 -12.85 7.83 9.72
N ASN A 986 -13.69 8.86 9.58
CA ASN A 986 -14.94 8.78 8.82
C ASN A 986 -14.66 8.20 7.42
N THR A 987 -15.71 7.61 6.85
CA THR A 987 -15.66 6.99 5.53
C THR A 987 -14.98 7.85 4.46
N ASN A 988 -14.21 7.20 3.60
CA ASN A 988 -13.65 7.79 2.38
C ASN A 988 -14.62 7.67 1.18
N ASN A 989 -15.84 7.16 1.40
CA ASN A 989 -16.88 6.90 0.40
C ASN A 989 -16.44 5.94 -0.73
N ALA A 990 -15.40 5.14 -0.51
CA ALA A 990 -14.91 4.22 -1.52
C ALA A 990 -15.93 3.09 -1.79
N CYS A 991 -16.07 2.74 -3.07
CA CYS A 991 -16.79 1.55 -3.48
C CYS A 991 -15.78 0.40 -3.60
N GLU A 992 -15.88 -0.59 -2.72
CA GLU A 992 -14.91 -1.68 -2.59
C GLU A 992 -15.47 -3.01 -3.15
N ASN A 993 -14.58 -3.94 -3.52
CA ASN A 993 -14.92 -5.25 -4.11
C ASN A 993 -15.04 -6.39 -3.09
N GLY A 994 -14.90 -6.08 -1.81
CA GLY A 994 -14.94 -7.05 -0.72
C GLY A 994 -15.01 -6.33 0.63
N ASP A 995 -15.35 -7.06 1.68
CA ASP A 995 -15.34 -6.57 3.06
C ASP A 995 -13.89 -6.42 3.56
N CYS A 996 -13.18 -5.38 3.11
CA CYS A 996 -11.76 -5.18 3.45
C CYS A 996 -11.54 -4.90 4.95
N ARG A 997 -12.62 -4.65 5.69
CA ARG A 997 -12.61 -4.34 7.13
C ARG A 997 -13.09 -5.51 8.00
N GLY A 998 -13.52 -6.62 7.41
CA GLY A 998 -14.05 -7.78 8.13
C GLY A 998 -15.28 -7.47 9.01
N TYR A 999 -16.07 -6.46 8.63
CA TYR A 999 -17.21 -5.98 9.39
C TYR A 999 -18.35 -7.00 9.49
N TRP A 1000 -18.67 -7.65 8.37
CA TRP A 1000 -19.90 -8.42 8.21
C TRP A 1000 -19.82 -9.83 8.79
N LYS A 1001 -18.62 -10.29 9.16
CA LYS A 1001 -18.37 -11.55 9.88
C LYS A 1001 -19.10 -12.77 9.28
N GLY A 1002 -19.25 -12.80 7.95
CA GLY A 1002 -19.88 -13.89 7.19
C GLY A 1002 -21.40 -13.79 7.01
N ILE A 1003 -22.08 -12.78 7.59
CA ILE A 1003 -23.52 -12.52 7.34
C ILE A 1003 -23.75 -12.08 5.89
N ASP A 1004 -22.83 -11.31 5.34
CA ASP A 1004 -22.81 -10.92 3.93
C ASP A 1004 -22.78 -12.14 2.99
N GLN A 1005 -21.97 -13.15 3.31
CA GLN A 1005 -21.94 -14.40 2.56
C GLN A 1005 -23.28 -15.16 2.66
N GLN A 1006 -23.95 -15.13 3.81
CA GLN A 1006 -25.28 -15.73 3.96
C GLN A 1006 -26.32 -15.01 3.11
N PHE A 1007 -26.29 -13.67 3.05
CA PHE A 1007 -27.14 -12.88 2.13
C PHE A 1007 -26.85 -13.22 0.66
N MET A 1008 -25.59 -13.20 0.23
CA MET A 1008 -25.19 -13.52 -1.14
C MET A 1008 -25.61 -14.93 -1.55
N ASN A 1009 -25.36 -15.92 -0.68
CA ASN A 1009 -25.75 -17.31 -0.91
C ASN A 1009 -27.27 -17.48 -0.93
N ARG A 1010 -27.98 -16.80 -0.04
CA ARG A 1010 -29.44 -16.95 0.09
C ARG A 1010 -30.16 -16.26 -1.06
N VAL A 1011 -29.90 -14.98 -1.30
CA VAL A 1011 -30.55 -14.18 -2.35
C VAL A 1011 -30.09 -14.62 -3.75
N GLY A 1012 -28.90 -15.22 -3.87
CA GLY A 1012 -28.39 -15.76 -5.14
C GLY A 1012 -27.52 -14.79 -5.94
N ASN A 1013 -27.19 -13.63 -5.38
CA ASN A 1013 -26.29 -12.67 -6.01
C ASN A 1013 -24.83 -13.10 -5.78
N LYS A 1014 -24.10 -13.34 -6.86
CA LYS A 1014 -22.67 -13.75 -6.82
C LYS A 1014 -21.70 -12.58 -6.93
N TYR A 1015 -22.21 -11.35 -7.00
CA TYR A 1015 -21.41 -10.14 -7.13
C TYR A 1015 -21.93 -9.06 -6.18
N ALA A 1016 -21.02 -8.56 -5.34
CA ALA A 1016 -21.33 -7.57 -4.32
C ALA A 1016 -20.27 -6.46 -4.29
N VAL A 1017 -20.69 -5.28 -3.85
CA VAL A 1017 -19.80 -4.15 -3.53
C VAL A 1017 -20.07 -3.68 -2.12
N TYR A 1018 -19.03 -3.12 -1.49
CA TYR A 1018 -19.03 -2.75 -0.09
C TYR A 1018 -18.73 -1.26 0.04
N PHE A 1019 -19.43 -0.60 0.96
CA PHE A 1019 -19.22 0.79 1.34
C PHE A 1019 -18.99 0.88 2.83
N ASP A 1020 -17.98 1.66 3.22
CA ASP A 1020 -17.75 2.03 4.60
C ASP A 1020 -18.79 3.09 5.02
N GLY A 1021 -19.76 2.78 5.87
CA GLY A 1021 -20.70 3.74 6.45
C GLY A 1021 -20.21 4.33 7.77
N HIS A 1022 -18.98 4.02 8.19
CA HIS A 1022 -18.38 4.50 9.43
C HIS A 1022 -18.36 6.04 9.50
N HIS A 1023 -18.97 6.57 10.55
CA HIS A 1023 -18.81 7.94 11.00
C HIS A 1023 -18.63 7.92 12.51
N SER A 1024 -18.00 8.96 13.05
CA SER A 1024 -17.84 9.18 14.49
C SER A 1024 -19.16 8.97 15.24
N VAL A 1025 -19.08 8.44 16.48
CA VAL A 1025 -20.20 8.39 17.44
C VAL A 1025 -20.79 9.79 17.67
N GLY A 1026 -20.06 10.87 17.40
CA GLY A 1026 -20.59 12.23 17.33
C GLY A 1026 -21.83 12.39 16.44
N THR A 1027 -21.94 11.59 15.39
CA THR A 1027 -23.06 11.60 14.43
C THR A 1027 -24.23 10.69 14.82
N SER A 1028 -24.10 9.91 15.89
CA SER A 1028 -25.12 9.00 16.43
C SER A 1028 -26.07 9.71 17.40
N ASN A 1029 -27.06 9.00 17.93
CA ASN A 1029 -27.91 9.51 19.02
C ASN A 1029 -27.15 9.79 20.31
N HIS A 1030 -26.03 9.10 20.52
CA HIS A 1030 -25.20 9.33 21.68
C HIS A 1030 -24.46 10.67 21.58
N LYS A 1031 -24.22 11.20 20.36
CA LYS A 1031 -23.51 12.48 20.08
C LYS A 1031 -22.08 12.58 20.61
N SER A 1032 -21.61 11.61 21.37
CA SER A 1032 -20.26 11.52 21.90
C SER A 1032 -19.96 10.09 22.38
N VAL A 1033 -18.68 9.71 22.33
CA VAL A 1033 -18.19 8.42 22.85
C VAL A 1033 -18.49 8.28 24.35
N ALA A 1034 -18.44 9.37 25.12
CA ALA A 1034 -18.73 9.36 26.55
C ALA A 1034 -20.18 8.97 26.87
N ASN A 1035 -21.15 9.53 26.13
CA ASN A 1035 -22.56 9.18 26.30
C ASN A 1035 -22.84 7.73 25.89
N TYR A 1036 -22.21 7.28 24.80
CA TYR A 1036 -22.29 5.89 24.37
C TYR A 1036 -21.76 4.91 25.45
N MET A 1037 -20.62 5.24 26.08
CA MET A 1037 -20.05 4.44 27.16
C MET A 1037 -20.89 4.47 28.44
N ALA A 1038 -21.46 5.62 28.80
CA ALA A 1038 -22.31 5.76 29.98
C ALA A 1038 -23.55 4.85 29.90
N GLY A 1039 -24.20 4.79 28.73
CA GLY A 1039 -25.34 3.89 28.50
C GLY A 1039 -24.97 2.41 28.64
N ASN A 1040 -23.83 1.99 28.09
CA ASN A 1040 -23.36 0.60 28.20
C ASN A 1040 -23.07 0.18 29.65
N ILE A 1041 -22.34 1.00 30.41
CA ILE A 1041 -22.02 0.75 31.83
C ILE A 1041 -23.30 0.68 32.68
N LEU A 1042 -24.22 1.62 32.45
CA LEU A 1042 -25.50 1.64 33.15
C LEU A 1042 -26.34 0.39 32.84
N SER A 1043 -26.21 -0.17 31.62
CA SER A 1043 -26.94 -1.38 31.22
C SER A 1043 -26.48 -2.62 31.97
N ASP A 1044 -25.19 -2.74 32.24
CA ASP A 1044 -24.62 -3.83 33.02
C ASP A 1044 -25.01 -3.70 34.50
N TYR A 1045 -25.02 -2.47 35.04
CA TYR A 1045 -25.50 -2.20 36.39
C TYR A 1045 -26.98 -2.56 36.58
N ILE A 1046 -27.86 -2.14 35.67
CA ILE A 1046 -29.30 -2.42 35.76
C ILE A 1046 -29.58 -3.92 35.60
N ARG A 1047 -28.90 -4.62 34.67
CA ARG A 1047 -29.06 -6.06 34.46
C ARG A 1047 -28.71 -6.87 35.70
N ASN A 1048 -27.65 -6.47 36.41
CA ASN A 1048 -27.21 -7.09 37.66
C ASN A 1048 -28.12 -6.75 38.85
N SER A 1049 -28.85 -5.62 38.80
CA SER A 1049 -29.74 -5.17 39.87
C SER A 1049 -31.18 -5.68 39.71
N ALA A 1050 -31.67 -5.81 38.47
CA ALA A 1050 -33.02 -6.27 38.16
C ALA A 1050 -33.21 -7.79 38.36
N SER A 1051 -32.13 -8.58 38.35
CA SER A 1051 -32.14 -9.99 38.75
C SER A 1051 -32.42 -10.19 40.25
N LEU A 1052 -32.36 -9.11 41.05
CA LEU A 1052 -32.55 -9.13 42.51
C LEU A 1052 -33.87 -8.50 42.98
N ASN A 1053 -34.59 -7.72 42.16
CA ASN A 1053 -35.80 -7.02 42.62
C ASN A 1053 -36.83 -6.74 41.50
N THR A 1054 -38.02 -7.35 41.61
CA THR A 1054 -39.10 -7.28 40.63
C THR A 1054 -39.80 -5.91 40.59
N GLU A 1055 -39.76 -5.13 41.68
CA GLU A 1055 -40.28 -3.75 41.71
C GLU A 1055 -39.39 -2.76 40.95
N LEU A 1056 -38.06 -2.95 40.98
CA LEU A 1056 -37.10 -2.11 40.26
C LEU A 1056 -37.23 -2.29 38.73
N ALA A 1057 -37.60 -3.49 38.28
CA ALA A 1057 -37.90 -3.80 36.88
C ALA A 1057 -39.16 -3.09 36.36
N ASN A 1058 -40.13 -2.77 37.22
CA ASN A 1058 -41.34 -2.03 36.85
C ASN A 1058 -41.13 -0.51 36.88
N LEU A 1059 -40.31 0.01 37.81
CA LEU A 1059 -39.90 1.43 37.84
C LEU A 1059 -39.00 1.81 36.66
N THR A 1060 -38.17 0.88 36.18
CA THR A 1060 -37.30 1.08 34.99
C THR A 1060 -38.05 1.01 33.66
N LYS A 1061 -39.24 0.39 33.61
CA LYS A 1061 -40.16 0.48 32.45
C LYS A 1061 -40.84 1.86 32.34
N LEU A 1062 -41.02 2.59 33.44
CA LEU A 1062 -41.73 3.87 33.47
C LEU A 1062 -40.86 5.08 33.12
N ASN A 1063 -39.54 4.96 33.22
CA ASN A 1063 -38.58 6.01 32.91
C ASN A 1063 -37.75 5.63 31.68
N HIS A 1064 -38.34 5.69 30.47
CA HIS A 1064 -37.63 5.82 29.20
C HIS A 1064 -36.87 7.16 29.12
N GLY A 1065 -36.17 7.56 30.17
CA GLY A 1065 -35.44 8.81 30.18
C GLY A 1065 -34.37 8.75 29.10
N ASP A 1066 -34.29 9.80 28.29
CA ASP A 1066 -33.28 10.05 27.24
C ASP A 1066 -31.81 9.83 27.67
N ASN A 1067 -31.58 9.58 28.96
CA ASN A 1067 -30.29 9.34 29.58
C ASN A 1067 -29.79 7.89 29.50
N PHE A 1068 -30.65 6.89 29.27
CA PHE A 1068 -30.22 5.48 29.23
C PHE A 1068 -30.04 4.95 27.81
N LEU A 1069 -31.12 4.88 27.03
CA LEU A 1069 -31.03 4.43 25.64
C LEU A 1069 -30.62 5.55 24.69
N HIS A 1070 -30.80 6.83 25.02
CA HIS A 1070 -30.61 7.96 24.09
C HIS A 1070 -31.53 7.86 22.86
N THR A 1071 -32.84 7.82 23.08
CA THR A 1071 -33.86 7.66 22.03
C THR A 1071 -34.07 8.88 21.14
N ASN A 1072 -33.52 10.05 21.50
CA ASN A 1072 -33.66 11.27 20.71
C ASN A 1072 -32.81 11.23 19.44
N PRO A 1073 -33.43 11.26 18.23
CA PRO A 1073 -32.72 11.14 16.98
C PRO A 1073 -31.77 12.32 16.70
N ASN A 1074 -30.52 12.03 16.37
CA ASN A 1074 -29.56 12.99 15.81
C ASN A 1074 -29.78 13.14 14.29
N VAL A 1075 -30.64 14.10 13.91
CA VAL A 1075 -31.01 14.37 12.50
C VAL A 1075 -29.84 14.97 11.70
N GLU A 1076 -29.03 15.82 12.32
CA GLU A 1076 -27.85 16.42 11.67
C GLU A 1076 -26.83 15.35 11.29
N GLY A 1077 -26.45 14.50 12.25
CA GLY A 1077 -25.55 13.38 11.99
C GLY A 1077 -26.14 12.34 11.02
N PHE A 1078 -27.46 12.17 10.98
CA PHE A 1078 -28.12 11.37 9.93
C PHE A 1078 -27.91 11.99 8.52
N ASN A 1079 -28.12 13.29 8.37
CA ASN A 1079 -27.98 13.99 7.10
C ASN A 1079 -26.53 14.02 6.61
N GLU A 1080 -25.56 14.15 7.51
CA GLU A 1080 -24.13 14.02 7.20
C GLU A 1080 -23.82 12.64 6.58
N ARG A 1081 -24.26 11.57 7.24
CA ARG A 1081 -24.08 10.19 6.76
C ARG A 1081 -24.76 9.96 5.40
N ALA A 1082 -25.96 10.52 5.21
CA ALA A 1082 -26.65 10.46 3.93
C ALA A 1082 -25.88 11.21 2.83
N THR A 1083 -25.29 12.37 3.13
CA THR A 1083 -24.48 13.13 2.15
C THR A 1083 -23.25 12.33 1.70
N SER A 1084 -22.56 11.66 2.64
CA SER A 1084 -21.49 10.70 2.34
C SER A 1084 -21.98 9.57 1.42
N GLY A 1085 -23.18 9.04 1.68
CA GLY A 1085 -23.86 8.05 0.84
C GLY A 1085 -24.08 8.49 -0.61
N GLU A 1086 -24.48 9.74 -0.83
CA GLU A 1086 -24.63 10.30 -2.18
C GLU A 1086 -23.30 10.34 -2.93
N GLN A 1087 -22.19 10.64 -2.24
CA GLN A 1087 -20.85 10.54 -2.83
C GLN A 1087 -20.46 9.09 -3.15
N GLY A 1088 -20.80 8.14 -2.27
CA GLY A 1088 -20.64 6.71 -2.53
C GLY A 1088 -21.36 6.24 -3.80
N ALA A 1089 -22.58 6.72 -4.05
CA ALA A 1089 -23.31 6.44 -5.28
C ALA A 1089 -22.59 6.98 -6.53
N ARG A 1090 -22.04 8.18 -6.48
CA ARG A 1090 -21.24 8.74 -7.59
C ARG A 1090 -20.00 7.89 -7.88
N ASN A 1091 -19.35 7.38 -6.84
CA ASN A 1091 -18.21 6.47 -6.97
C ASN A 1091 -18.64 5.12 -7.58
N LEU A 1092 -19.79 4.56 -7.18
CA LEU A 1092 -20.36 3.35 -7.79
C LEU A 1092 -20.63 3.55 -9.29
N MET A 1093 -21.31 4.63 -9.65
CA MET A 1093 -21.65 4.93 -11.04
C MET A 1093 -20.39 5.10 -11.90
N THR A 1094 -19.35 5.74 -11.38
CA THR A 1094 -18.05 5.86 -12.05
C THR A 1094 -17.46 4.48 -12.37
N ARG A 1095 -17.52 3.56 -11.40
CA ARG A 1095 -17.04 2.18 -11.57
C ARG A 1095 -17.91 1.35 -12.51
N ILE A 1096 -19.22 1.63 -12.57
CA ILE A 1096 -20.11 1.01 -13.57
C ILE A 1096 -19.76 1.52 -14.97
N ASN A 1097 -19.63 2.83 -15.13
CA ASN A 1097 -19.36 3.47 -16.43
C ASN A 1097 -18.00 3.07 -17.02
N ASN A 1098 -16.98 2.89 -16.18
CA ASN A 1098 -15.67 2.45 -16.64
C ASN A 1098 -15.53 0.92 -16.76
N GLY A 1099 -16.59 0.16 -16.45
CA GLY A 1099 -16.63 -1.29 -16.56
C GLY A 1099 -15.95 -2.06 -15.44
N SER A 1100 -15.52 -1.38 -14.36
CA SER A 1100 -14.93 -2.00 -13.16
C SER A 1100 -15.96 -2.63 -12.22
N VAL A 1101 -17.24 -2.29 -12.39
CA VAL A 1101 -18.42 -2.94 -11.79
C VAL A 1101 -19.35 -3.30 -12.95
N ILE A 1102 -19.68 -4.57 -13.08
CA ILE A 1102 -20.56 -5.04 -14.16
C ILE A 1102 -22.01 -4.83 -13.70
N PHE A 1103 -22.74 -3.96 -14.40
CA PHE A 1103 -24.16 -3.71 -14.13
C PHE A 1103 -24.88 -3.25 -15.41
N ASN A 1104 -25.95 -3.93 -15.78
CA ASN A 1104 -26.84 -3.53 -16.86
C ASN A 1104 -28.09 -2.85 -16.32
N LYS A 1105 -28.12 -1.52 -16.43
CA LYS A 1105 -29.20 -0.66 -15.92
C LYS A 1105 -30.61 -1.01 -16.44
N ASN A 1106 -30.73 -1.70 -17.58
CA ASN A 1106 -32.02 -2.08 -18.14
C ASN A 1106 -32.57 -3.37 -17.53
N THR A 1107 -31.69 -4.34 -17.24
CA THR A 1107 -32.07 -5.71 -16.84
C THR A 1107 -31.81 -6.04 -15.39
N ASP A 1108 -30.86 -5.34 -14.76
CA ASP A 1108 -30.36 -5.67 -13.44
C ASP A 1108 -30.97 -4.74 -12.38
N VAL A 1109 -31.11 -5.26 -11.17
CA VAL A 1109 -31.54 -4.49 -10.00
C VAL A 1109 -30.46 -4.45 -8.92
N ILE A 1110 -30.54 -3.47 -8.02
CA ILE A 1110 -29.65 -3.34 -6.87
C ILE A 1110 -30.36 -3.82 -5.60
N ASP A 1111 -29.81 -4.86 -4.95
CA ASP A 1111 -30.21 -5.29 -3.61
C ASP A 1111 -29.30 -4.60 -2.58
N VAL A 1112 -29.86 -4.01 -1.52
CA VAL A 1112 -29.13 -3.22 -0.53
C VAL A 1112 -29.24 -3.87 0.85
N VAL A 1113 -28.11 -4.04 1.51
CA VAL A 1113 -28.04 -4.48 2.91
C VAL A 1113 -27.34 -3.38 3.71
N ALA A 1114 -28.03 -2.81 4.69
CA ALA A 1114 -27.50 -1.74 5.52
C ALA A 1114 -27.55 -2.13 7.00
N HIS A 1115 -26.51 -1.76 7.75
CA HIS A 1115 -26.45 -2.02 9.18
C HIS A 1115 -26.13 -0.75 9.97
N SER A 1116 -26.80 -0.52 11.10
CA SER A 1116 -26.48 0.58 12.03
C SER A 1116 -26.44 1.95 11.33
N MET A 1117 -25.39 2.72 11.50
CA MET A 1117 -25.13 4.00 10.82
C MET A 1117 -25.13 3.90 9.28
N GLY A 1118 -24.85 2.71 8.75
CA GLY A 1118 -24.90 2.41 7.32
C GLY A 1118 -26.29 2.57 6.71
N TYR A 1119 -27.37 2.58 7.52
CA TYR A 1119 -28.70 2.90 7.03
C TYR A 1119 -28.78 4.31 6.45
N ALA A 1120 -28.37 5.33 7.22
CA ALA A 1120 -28.36 6.72 6.76
C ALA A 1120 -27.50 6.90 5.50
N TYR A 1121 -26.32 6.26 5.47
CA TYR A 1121 -25.46 6.21 4.29
C TYR A 1121 -26.18 5.59 3.07
N SER A 1122 -26.83 4.44 3.26
CA SER A 1122 -27.56 3.77 2.18
C SER A 1122 -28.75 4.59 1.67
N VAL A 1123 -29.40 5.41 2.50
CA VAL A 1123 -30.47 6.32 2.09
C VAL A 1123 -29.96 7.34 1.07
N GLY A 1124 -28.82 7.98 1.34
CA GLY A 1124 -28.18 8.89 0.38
C GLY A 1124 -27.78 8.20 -0.92
N LEU A 1125 -27.17 7.03 -0.80
CA LEU A 1125 -26.77 6.20 -1.93
C LEU A 1125 -27.98 5.85 -2.83
N VAL A 1126 -29.08 5.41 -2.25
CA VAL A 1126 -30.30 5.04 -2.98
C VAL A 1126 -30.96 6.25 -3.64
N ARG A 1127 -31.04 7.41 -2.95
CA ARG A 1127 -31.58 8.65 -3.53
C ARG A 1127 -30.82 9.03 -4.79
N GLU A 1128 -29.50 9.04 -4.73
CA GLU A 1128 -28.66 9.46 -5.84
C GLU A 1128 -28.70 8.47 -7.01
N LEU A 1129 -28.66 7.17 -6.74
CA LEU A 1129 -28.83 6.14 -7.78
C LEU A 1129 -30.23 6.18 -8.40
N LYS A 1130 -31.28 6.45 -7.61
CA LYS A 1130 -32.65 6.56 -8.14
C LYS A 1130 -32.80 7.75 -9.10
N LYS A 1131 -32.26 8.93 -8.74
CA LYS A 1131 -32.22 10.11 -9.63
C LYS A 1131 -31.58 9.76 -10.97
N ASN A 1132 -30.56 8.90 -10.94
CA ASN A 1132 -29.86 8.44 -12.12
C ASN A 1132 -30.50 7.21 -12.78
N GLY A 1133 -31.75 6.84 -12.48
CA GLY A 1133 -32.51 5.84 -13.23
C GLY A 1133 -32.15 4.37 -12.97
N PHE A 1134 -31.52 4.06 -11.83
CA PHE A 1134 -31.28 2.69 -11.40
C PHE A 1134 -32.55 2.03 -10.84
N LYS A 1135 -32.66 0.71 -11.01
CA LYS A 1135 -33.74 -0.12 -10.46
C LYS A 1135 -33.27 -0.82 -9.19
N PHE A 1136 -34.17 -0.99 -8.22
CA PHE A 1136 -33.85 -1.61 -6.95
C PHE A 1136 -34.66 -2.89 -6.75
N GLY A 1137 -33.99 -3.89 -6.18
CA GLY A 1137 -34.57 -5.17 -5.82
C GLY A 1137 -35.02 -5.11 -4.36
N ARG A 1138 -34.22 -5.65 -3.46
CA ARG A 1138 -34.57 -5.89 -2.06
C ARG A 1138 -33.76 -5.01 -1.12
N TYR A 1139 -34.37 -4.53 -0.05
CA TYR A 1139 -33.72 -3.69 0.96
C TYR A 1139 -33.79 -4.32 2.34
N TYR A 1140 -32.65 -4.77 2.85
CA TYR A 1140 -32.53 -5.38 4.17
C TYR A 1140 -31.82 -4.41 5.12
N ILE A 1141 -32.51 -3.98 6.16
CA ILE A 1141 -32.06 -2.93 7.08
C ILE A 1141 -31.93 -3.54 8.47
N LEU A 1142 -30.69 -3.69 8.95
CA LEU A 1142 -30.35 -4.38 10.19
C LEU A 1142 -29.96 -3.36 11.26
N ALA A 1143 -30.61 -3.39 12.43
CA ALA A 1143 -30.33 -2.49 13.55
C ALA A 1143 -30.12 -1.02 13.14
N PRO A 1144 -30.97 -0.40 12.29
CA PRO A 1144 -30.71 0.94 11.76
C PRO A 1144 -30.62 2.00 12.86
N GLU A 1145 -29.60 2.83 12.78
CA GLU A 1145 -29.45 4.01 13.63
C GLU A 1145 -30.27 5.18 13.04
N ASN A 1146 -31.12 5.78 13.85
CA ASN A 1146 -31.90 7.00 13.52
C ASN A 1146 -32.82 6.81 12.31
N ALA A 1147 -33.45 5.64 12.20
CA ALA A 1147 -34.24 5.27 11.04
C ALA A 1147 -35.44 6.20 10.74
N CYS A 1148 -35.92 6.87 11.79
CA CYS A 1148 -37.01 7.83 11.80
C CYS A 1148 -36.60 9.25 11.40
N SER A 1149 -35.30 9.55 11.28
CA SER A 1149 -34.79 10.87 10.86
C SER A 1149 -34.89 11.09 9.34
N GLY A 1150 -35.08 10.03 8.58
CA GLY A 1150 -35.24 10.12 7.13
C GLY A 1150 -35.25 8.76 6.44
N GLY A 1151 -35.73 8.74 5.20
CA GLY A 1151 -35.79 7.52 4.41
C GLY A 1151 -35.90 7.76 2.91
N VAL A 1152 -36.25 6.71 2.20
CA VAL A 1152 -36.52 6.69 0.76
C VAL A 1152 -37.93 6.16 0.52
N ASN A 1153 -38.46 6.35 -0.68
CA ASN A 1153 -39.74 5.72 -1.03
C ASN A 1153 -39.51 4.21 -1.20
N LEU A 1154 -40.02 3.43 -0.23
CA LEU A 1154 -39.79 1.98 -0.18
C LEU A 1154 -40.47 1.22 -1.34
N ASN A 1155 -41.45 1.82 -2.04
CA ASN A 1155 -42.04 1.26 -3.26
C ASN A 1155 -41.07 1.25 -4.45
N TRP A 1156 -39.86 1.82 -4.31
CA TRP A 1156 -38.80 1.64 -5.30
C TRP A 1156 -38.20 0.23 -5.26
N PHE A 1157 -38.43 -0.51 -4.18
CA PHE A 1157 -37.93 -1.86 -3.94
C PHE A 1157 -39.06 -2.89 -4.12
N GLU A 1158 -38.70 -4.09 -4.53
CA GLU A 1158 -39.56 -5.27 -4.57
C GLU A 1158 -39.96 -5.73 -3.16
N GLU A 1159 -39.03 -5.66 -2.21
CA GLU A 1159 -39.30 -5.85 -0.78
C GLU A 1159 -38.36 -5.02 0.10
N ALA A 1160 -38.84 -4.59 1.27
CA ALA A 1160 -38.05 -3.83 2.24
C ALA A 1160 -38.34 -4.28 3.68
N TRP A 1161 -37.31 -4.74 4.39
CA TRP A 1161 -37.44 -5.28 5.74
C TRP A 1161 -36.52 -4.57 6.73
N GLN A 1162 -37.07 -4.15 7.87
CA GLN A 1162 -36.31 -3.68 9.01
C GLN A 1162 -36.23 -4.79 10.06
N TYR A 1163 -35.01 -5.11 10.49
CA TYR A 1163 -34.72 -6.06 11.55
C TYR A 1163 -34.09 -5.34 12.74
N GLY A 1164 -34.55 -5.62 13.94
CA GLY A 1164 -34.05 -4.91 15.13
C GLY A 1164 -34.67 -5.35 16.44
N SER A 1165 -34.42 -4.56 17.48
CA SER A 1165 -35.11 -4.63 18.76
C SER A 1165 -36.52 -4.02 18.68
N ASN A 1166 -37.41 -4.43 19.59
CA ASN A 1166 -38.84 -4.09 19.58
C ASN A 1166 -39.17 -2.89 20.49
N LEU A 1167 -38.25 -1.94 20.60
CA LEU A 1167 -38.44 -0.73 21.40
C LEU A 1167 -39.71 0.02 20.95
N GLY A 1168 -40.59 0.33 21.90
CA GLY A 1168 -41.86 1.04 21.65
C GLY A 1168 -43.00 0.16 21.14
N GLU A 1169 -42.82 -1.16 21.01
CA GLU A 1169 -43.90 -2.10 20.69
C GLU A 1169 -44.72 -2.48 21.93
N PRO A 1170 -46.00 -2.89 21.79
CA PRO A 1170 -46.85 -3.29 22.93
C PRO A 1170 -46.26 -4.42 23.80
N ASN A 1171 -45.37 -5.24 23.23
CA ASN A 1171 -44.68 -6.33 23.90
C ASN A 1171 -43.16 -6.09 23.96
N GLU A 1172 -42.73 -4.84 24.11
CA GLU A 1172 -41.32 -4.46 24.15
C GLU A 1172 -40.51 -5.27 25.19
N ASP A 1173 -39.30 -5.64 24.80
CA ASP A 1173 -38.32 -6.26 25.69
C ASP A 1173 -37.85 -5.26 26.75
N LEU A 1174 -37.31 -5.79 27.85
CA LEU A 1174 -36.77 -4.97 28.93
C LEU A 1174 -35.65 -4.05 28.41
N PRO A 1175 -35.46 -2.84 28.98
CA PRO A 1175 -34.53 -1.84 28.43
C PRO A 1175 -33.08 -2.33 28.18
N TRP A 1176 -32.56 -3.24 29.00
CA TRP A 1176 -31.20 -3.80 28.84
C TRP A 1176 -31.11 -4.93 27.80
N LEU A 1177 -32.24 -5.39 27.26
CA LEU A 1177 -32.34 -6.30 26.13
C LEU A 1177 -32.58 -5.56 24.80
N GLN A 1178 -32.93 -4.27 24.88
CA GLN A 1178 -33.05 -3.39 23.72
C GLN A 1178 -31.68 -3.11 23.09
N ASP A 1179 -31.71 -2.59 21.86
CA ASP A 1179 -30.49 -2.10 21.20
C ASP A 1179 -30.09 -0.76 21.82
N GLY A 1180 -29.01 -0.77 22.58
CA GLY A 1180 -28.48 0.41 23.25
C GLY A 1180 -27.35 1.10 22.49
N VAL A 1181 -26.91 0.55 21.36
CA VAL A 1181 -25.93 1.18 20.46
C VAL A 1181 -26.63 2.02 19.41
N ALA A 1182 -27.76 1.50 18.91
CA ALA A 1182 -28.67 2.18 18.01
C ALA A 1182 -30.11 1.96 18.48
N PRO A 1183 -30.64 2.83 19.36
CA PRO A 1183 -32.04 2.74 19.79
C PRO A 1183 -32.97 2.70 18.59
N GLN A 1184 -33.70 1.60 18.49
CA GLN A 1184 -34.45 1.30 17.27
C GLN A 1184 -35.72 2.16 17.19
N CYS A 1185 -35.85 2.90 16.10
CA CYS A 1185 -37.11 3.50 15.67
C CYS A 1185 -37.51 2.96 14.28
N ALA A 1186 -38.77 3.13 13.90
CA ALA A 1186 -39.27 2.66 12.61
C ALA A 1186 -38.62 3.43 11.44
N VAL A 1187 -38.19 2.70 10.41
CA VAL A 1187 -37.78 3.26 9.12
C VAL A 1187 -38.93 4.08 8.55
N THR A 1188 -38.64 5.31 8.12
CA THR A 1188 -39.68 6.22 7.61
C THR A 1188 -40.49 5.57 6.48
N GLY A 1189 -41.79 5.34 6.71
CA GLY A 1189 -42.70 4.73 5.74
C GLY A 1189 -42.77 3.20 5.73
N ILE A 1190 -42.02 2.50 6.59
CA ILE A 1190 -42.02 1.02 6.66
C ILE A 1190 -43.38 0.46 7.09
N ASP A 1191 -44.08 1.16 7.99
CA ASP A 1191 -45.39 0.74 8.51
C ASP A 1191 -46.53 1.00 7.50
N ASN A 1192 -46.26 1.77 6.44
CA ASN A 1192 -47.22 2.07 5.36
C ASN A 1192 -47.16 1.08 4.19
N ILE A 1193 -46.30 0.05 4.26
CA ILE A 1193 -46.20 -0.97 3.21
C ILE A 1193 -47.49 -1.81 3.19
N ILE A 1194 -48.22 -1.73 2.08
CA ILE A 1194 -49.61 -2.21 1.94
C ILE A 1194 -49.73 -3.73 2.00
N ALA A 1195 -48.66 -4.48 1.67
CA ALA A 1195 -48.64 -5.93 1.72
C ALA A 1195 -47.62 -6.43 2.77
N PRO A 1196 -48.06 -7.04 3.88
CA PRO A 1196 -47.19 -7.57 4.94
C PRO A 1196 -46.13 -8.55 4.44
N THR A 1197 -46.37 -9.19 3.30
CA THR A 1197 -45.45 -10.16 2.67
C THR A 1197 -44.28 -9.53 1.91
N THR A 1198 -44.30 -8.21 1.72
CA THR A 1198 -43.33 -7.43 0.92
C THR A 1198 -42.54 -6.43 1.76
N GLY A 1199 -42.85 -6.28 3.05
CA GLY A 1199 -42.06 -5.45 3.94
C GLY A 1199 -42.72 -5.21 5.28
N GLY A 1200 -41.91 -4.76 6.23
CA GLY A 1200 -42.34 -4.54 7.61
C GLY A 1200 -41.17 -4.59 8.59
N ARG A 1201 -41.51 -4.49 9.87
CA ARG A 1201 -40.58 -4.59 11.00
C ARG A 1201 -40.62 -5.99 11.60
N VAL A 1202 -39.44 -6.57 11.83
CA VAL A 1202 -39.29 -7.90 12.39
C VAL A 1202 -38.26 -7.89 13.51
N PHE A 1203 -38.65 -8.44 14.65
CA PHE A 1203 -37.87 -8.34 15.86
C PHE A 1203 -37.09 -9.61 16.18
N ILE A 1204 -35.99 -9.43 16.92
CA ILE A 1204 -35.12 -10.52 17.38
C ILE A 1204 -35.96 -11.53 18.19
N PRO A 1205 -35.95 -12.83 17.84
CA PRO A 1205 -36.68 -13.85 18.59
C PRO A 1205 -36.16 -14.02 20.02
N ASN A 1206 -37.01 -14.44 20.96
CA ASN A 1206 -36.61 -14.69 22.36
C ASN A 1206 -35.59 -15.83 22.54
N VAL A 1207 -35.46 -16.70 21.54
CA VAL A 1207 -34.49 -17.81 21.53
C VAL A 1207 -33.09 -17.37 21.10
N ASP A 1208 -32.97 -16.18 20.52
CA ASP A 1208 -31.72 -15.59 20.06
C ASP A 1208 -31.18 -14.63 21.12
N THR A 1209 -29.87 -14.32 21.04
CA THR A 1209 -29.21 -13.53 22.09
C THR A 1209 -29.72 -12.09 22.06
N LYS A 1210 -30.22 -11.56 23.19
CA LYS A 1210 -30.62 -10.15 23.34
C LYS A 1210 -29.80 -9.49 24.45
N SER A 1211 -29.25 -8.31 24.19
CA SER A 1211 -28.57 -7.47 25.18
C SER A 1211 -28.26 -6.10 24.59
N TYR A 1212 -27.91 -5.12 25.44
CA TYR A 1212 -27.54 -3.76 25.04
C TYR A 1212 -26.62 -3.69 23.81
N LEU A 1213 -25.53 -4.47 23.78
CA LEU A 1213 -24.61 -4.56 22.64
C LEU A 1213 -24.98 -5.70 21.66
N GLY A 1214 -25.49 -6.82 22.17
CA GLY A 1214 -25.78 -8.01 21.36
C GLY A 1214 -26.97 -7.83 20.42
N SER A 1215 -27.98 -7.05 20.83
CA SER A 1215 -29.13 -6.69 19.99
C SER A 1215 -28.73 -5.78 18.82
N HIS A 1216 -27.59 -5.09 18.92
CA HIS A 1216 -27.00 -4.34 17.82
C HIS A 1216 -26.09 -5.16 16.91
N SER A 1217 -25.35 -6.14 17.45
CA SER A 1217 -24.26 -6.80 16.71
C SER A 1217 -24.74 -7.47 15.42
N VAL A 1218 -24.17 -7.07 14.28
CA VAL A 1218 -24.51 -7.63 12.95
C VAL A 1218 -24.42 -9.17 12.90
N SER A 1219 -23.45 -9.76 13.60
CA SER A 1219 -23.25 -11.23 13.64
C SER A 1219 -24.41 -11.97 14.31
N ASN A 1220 -25.24 -11.28 15.09
CA ASN A 1220 -26.38 -11.85 15.78
C ASN A 1220 -27.62 -11.96 14.88
N TYR A 1221 -27.61 -11.38 13.67
CA TYR A 1221 -28.75 -11.41 12.76
C TYR A 1221 -28.84 -12.69 11.91
N GLY A 1222 -28.08 -13.75 12.22
CA GLY A 1222 -28.15 -15.03 11.50
C GLY A 1222 -29.54 -15.69 11.52
N TRP A 1223 -30.37 -15.38 12.53
CA TRP A 1223 -31.72 -15.94 12.70
C TRP A 1223 -32.69 -15.61 11.56
N ILE A 1224 -32.43 -14.55 10.78
CA ILE A 1224 -33.23 -14.20 9.59
C ILE A 1224 -33.12 -15.27 8.49
N PHE A 1225 -32.06 -16.10 8.54
CA PHE A 1225 -31.81 -17.19 7.60
C PHE A 1225 -32.19 -18.56 8.15
N THR A 1226 -32.13 -18.76 9.47
CA THR A 1226 -32.22 -20.07 10.13
C THR A 1226 -33.54 -20.26 10.89
N THR A 1227 -33.82 -19.38 11.86
CA THR A 1227 -34.98 -19.47 12.75
C THR A 1227 -36.28 -19.10 12.02
N ARG A 1228 -36.22 -18.12 11.11
CA ARG A 1228 -37.32 -17.77 10.20
C ARG A 1228 -37.39 -18.79 9.04
N LYS A 1229 -38.61 -19.16 8.62
CA LYS A 1229 -38.87 -20.10 7.51
C LYS A 1229 -39.60 -19.42 6.35
N LEU A 1230 -39.53 -20.03 5.17
CA LEU A 1230 -40.29 -19.59 4.00
C LEU A 1230 -41.79 -19.46 4.35
N GLY A 1231 -42.35 -18.27 4.13
CA GLY A 1231 -43.73 -17.93 4.50
C GLY A 1231 -43.89 -17.14 5.81
N MET A 1232 -42.81 -16.97 6.59
CA MET A 1232 -42.79 -16.07 7.75
C MET A 1232 -42.33 -14.67 7.36
N ASP A 1233 -42.90 -13.64 7.99
CA ASP A 1233 -42.47 -12.26 7.82
C ASP A 1233 -40.99 -12.08 8.16
N GLY A 1234 -40.29 -11.31 7.32
CA GLY A 1234 -38.85 -11.05 7.43
C GLY A 1234 -37.94 -12.19 7.03
N TYR A 1235 -38.44 -13.33 6.57
CA TYR A 1235 -37.57 -14.38 6.06
C TYR A 1235 -36.82 -13.93 4.79
N VAL A 1236 -35.49 -14.05 4.80
CA VAL A 1236 -34.68 -13.75 3.60
C VAL A 1236 -34.84 -14.90 2.60
N LYS A 1237 -35.63 -14.65 1.56
CA LYS A 1237 -36.01 -15.63 0.53
C LYS A 1237 -34.91 -15.79 -0.53
N PRO A 1238 -34.77 -16.97 -1.16
CA PRO A 1238 -34.05 -17.08 -2.43
C PRO A 1238 -34.68 -16.22 -3.55
N ARG A 1239 -33.89 -15.80 -4.53
CA ARG A 1239 -34.39 -15.13 -5.75
C ARG A 1239 -34.59 -16.14 -6.87
#